data_AF-A0A8J7Z5F4-F1
#
_entry.id   AF-A0A8J7Z5F4-F1
#
_cell.length_a   1.000
_cell.length_b   1.000
_cell.length_c   1.000
_cell.angle_alpha   90.00
_cell.angle_beta   90.00
_cell.angle_gamma   90.00
#
_symmetry.space_group_name_H-M   'P 1'
#
loop_
_entity.id
_entity.type
_entity.pdbx_description
1 polymer ?
#
loop_
_entity_poly.entity_id
_entity_poly.type
_entity_poly.pdbx_seq_one_letter_code
_entity_poly.pdbx_strand_id
1 'polypeptide(L)'
;MNKRRNFLITLSFIAIMFLTTTISALNKNIVSVETDIIEDQFSDIEGQKPNDFDIPYTIEATSDGYSKISQLDVDFGNAYKIFQFSTVLFIAGKTGGVTFVNVNNPSNPSILGNYYTGGIVEDCYYQLGYAYLASSNGLEILDVSDYDNVESLNSTYDGGYAHDIAFIGFSTMYVADGTDGLEIYSFSESRTAFTKIANYDFGVSEILSIRTDPQNGLAFLMAGADGVVVVDITTPLSPNHITTLKDGTTDSRHGDITSRKLFVADGANGLKVYNYTSVGNITLIGQLALGPSEYAGFFKRDVSDKGFLSTGVNGYFHLVNISDPTNLTIRWSRDYSPGGPQDIGINFRTIYLANDFDLKIIDLTDENNPIVLSRVIFAGEPSATAISGAIGVLAVGLSGLNFINLTDITDPIIISKFLNEGTSYYDIVFDSDVLYCATSTGLDVLNITDLDNVVSIGSYVTSEARSIALDNDIIYLPTIDGDLYSIDVTDPTNPVLAHSVDLTNYLFDIVVNGTHAFVTKGTAGMTVVDITTPTSMSIVTTLATPSGSDGVDINGHILAIAELTNGVNVYNVSDLGSITSLDGKISGNTTKVAFDGTDLLYTTLDAGLFMCDASDPTNLPGTINFDDGGSMTNLAVNNSIVFTSDVVDSFEVIGIDTDYDRLSDYIENTYWGTNPTIADTDSDGLLDGDEVDYWEDRGVDPISDWDGDTFVNLLDIDSDNDTITDGDEVNIWNSDPIDFDSDDDGLLDEDEVNTYDTQPALADSDSDGVNDYLEVLGLNATILYGGNPGANESGWLDGQIDGGLNASNPDTDGDIPWDGWELTYGFNPLLADSSFDNDSDLLDATEEFLNGTDPWDPDSDDDGLTDGEEVLTYHTNPNNVDSDNDLIDDFYEISNGMDPNDPSDGEEDDDLDGLTNYEEYYYGTDPNDADTDDDLMLDEWEVYQGTDPFTDDRDSDYDNDGLTNYEEYLLHTDPNDPDTDEDGFLDSVEFEEGTDPLDPEDYPERTIPSQTAGFGFFVTLSIFSLVGLSYIIIKRRK
;
A
#
# COMPACT_ATOMS: atom_id res chain seq x y z
N MET A 1 1.45 19.52 -73.39
CA MET A 1 2.28 18.54 -74.11
C MET A 1 3.35 18.05 -73.16
N ASN A 2 3.09 16.93 -72.49
CA ASN A 2 3.39 15.59 -72.97
C ASN A 2 4.87 15.22 -72.79
N LYS A 3 5.05 14.21 -71.94
CA LYS A 3 6.21 13.31 -71.81
C LYS A 3 7.38 13.79 -70.94
N ARG A 4 7.09 13.96 -69.65
CA ARG A 4 7.84 13.31 -68.54
C ARG A 4 6.86 12.75 -67.50
N ARG A 5 5.89 12.00 -68.03
CA ARG A 5 4.85 11.20 -67.35
C ARG A 5 5.09 9.79 -67.90
N ASN A 6 5.34 8.81 -67.02
CA ASN A 6 5.66 7.38 -67.28
C ASN A 6 7.14 6.97 -67.20
N PHE A 7 7.77 7.06 -66.02
CA PHE A 7 8.69 5.99 -65.53
C PHE A 7 8.98 6.03 -64.01
N LEU A 8 8.15 6.72 -63.22
CA LEU A 8 8.07 6.58 -61.75
C LEU A 8 6.65 6.16 -61.34
N ILE A 9 5.94 5.51 -62.27
CA ILE A 9 4.59 4.94 -62.13
C ILE A 9 4.73 3.45 -62.48
N THR A 10 5.54 2.68 -61.74
CA THR A 10 5.42 1.20 -61.65
C THR A 10 6.17 0.62 -60.44
N LEU A 11 6.27 1.33 -59.32
CA LEU A 11 6.55 0.71 -58.01
C LEU A 11 5.81 1.45 -56.88
N SER A 12 4.64 1.97 -57.23
CA SER A 12 3.61 2.55 -56.35
C SER A 12 2.30 1.78 -56.57
N PHE A 13 2.39 0.44 -56.63
CA PHE A 13 1.26 -0.44 -56.93
C PHE A 13 1.20 -1.72 -56.09
N ILE A 14 1.99 -1.83 -55.01
CA ILE A 14 1.78 -2.80 -53.93
C ILE A 14 2.14 -2.08 -52.63
N ALA A 15 1.09 -1.64 -51.92
CA ALA A 15 1.02 -0.86 -50.68
C ALA A 15 0.24 0.42 -50.96
N ILE A 16 -1.03 0.46 -50.52
CA ILE A 16 -2.06 1.48 -50.76
C ILE A 16 -2.98 1.23 -51.98
N MET A 17 -3.68 0.10 -51.92
CA MET A 17 -5.15 0.01 -52.13
C MET A 17 -5.66 -0.57 -50.79
N PHE A 18 -6.62 -0.04 -50.04
CA PHE A 18 -7.54 1.08 -50.19
C PHE A 18 -8.03 1.40 -48.76
N LEU A 19 -8.08 2.68 -48.42
CA LEU A 19 -8.79 3.22 -47.26
C LEU A 19 -10.21 3.65 -47.72
N THR A 20 -11.19 3.62 -46.81
CA THR A 20 -12.49 4.36 -46.81
C THR A 20 -13.66 3.78 -47.64
N THR A 21 -14.96 3.80 -47.24
CA THR A 21 -15.75 4.85 -46.55
C THR A 21 -17.11 4.34 -45.97
N THR A 22 -17.46 4.81 -44.76
CA THR A 22 -18.73 5.39 -44.23
C THR A 22 -20.04 4.59 -43.93
N ILE A 23 -20.42 4.70 -42.64
CA ILE A 23 -21.71 5.19 -42.06
C ILE A 23 -22.88 4.19 -41.78
N SER A 24 -23.08 3.97 -40.47
CA SER A 24 -24.35 4.07 -39.70
C SER A 24 -25.36 2.92 -39.65
N ALA A 25 -25.78 2.69 -38.39
CA ALA A 25 -27.13 2.43 -37.88
C ALA A 25 -27.53 0.99 -37.54
N LEU A 26 -27.69 0.83 -36.21
CA LEU A 26 -28.85 0.26 -35.52
C LEU A 26 -29.19 -1.23 -35.70
N ASN A 27 -29.03 -1.95 -34.58
CA ASN A 27 -30.14 -2.38 -33.72
C ASN A 27 -31.22 -3.27 -34.36
N LYS A 28 -31.23 -4.56 -34.01
CA LYS A 28 -32.38 -5.32 -33.46
C LYS A 28 -32.28 -6.82 -33.73
N ASN A 29 -32.14 -7.58 -32.64
CA ASN A 29 -33.21 -8.43 -32.09
C ASN A 29 -34.04 -9.33 -33.04
N ILE A 30 -34.18 -10.59 -32.60
CA ILE A 30 -35.39 -11.46 -32.64
C ILE A 30 -35.36 -12.68 -33.59
N VAL A 31 -35.01 -13.82 -32.97
CA VAL A 31 -35.87 -15.02 -32.71
C VAL A 31 -36.23 -15.98 -33.87
N SER A 32 -36.13 -17.27 -33.48
CA SER A 32 -36.93 -18.46 -33.84
C SER A 32 -36.70 -19.21 -35.15
N VAL A 33 -36.90 -20.54 -35.25
CA VAL A 33 -37.18 -21.70 -34.36
C VAL A 33 -37.07 -22.95 -35.28
N GLU A 34 -36.74 -24.10 -34.71
CA GLU A 34 -37.11 -25.52 -35.05
C GLU A 34 -35.88 -26.47 -35.03
N THR A 35 -35.65 -27.20 -33.92
CA THR A 35 -36.14 -28.58 -33.53
C THR A 35 -35.49 -29.69 -34.38
N ASP A 36 -34.78 -30.70 -33.86
CA ASP A 36 -35.18 -31.78 -32.93
C ASP A 36 -33.94 -32.35 -32.18
N ILE A 37 -33.93 -32.49 -30.84
CA ILE A 37 -34.18 -33.69 -30.00
C ILE A 37 -33.29 -34.94 -30.28
N ILE A 38 -32.48 -35.32 -29.28
CA ILE A 38 -32.16 -36.66 -28.68
C ILE A 38 -30.86 -36.46 -27.86
N GLU A 39 -30.94 -36.22 -26.54
CA GLU A 39 -30.92 -37.18 -25.42
C GLU A 39 -29.50 -37.55 -24.93
N ASP A 40 -29.22 -37.16 -23.67
CA ASP A 40 -28.23 -37.59 -22.68
C ASP A 40 -26.73 -37.63 -23.04
N GLN A 41 -25.94 -36.81 -22.34
CA GLN A 41 -25.09 -37.19 -21.19
C GLN A 41 -24.31 -35.92 -20.77
N PHE A 42 -24.48 -35.47 -19.52
CA PHE A 42 -23.71 -34.39 -18.90
C PHE A 42 -22.41 -34.98 -18.35
N SER A 43 -21.29 -34.52 -18.88
CA SER A 43 -20.00 -34.41 -18.20
C SER A 43 -19.17 -33.35 -18.95
N ASP A 44 -18.41 -32.56 -18.20
CA ASP A 44 -17.33 -31.67 -18.65
C ASP A 44 -17.73 -30.29 -19.23
N ILE A 45 -17.97 -29.34 -18.31
CA ILE A 45 -17.42 -27.98 -18.43
C ILE A 45 -16.85 -27.59 -17.06
N GLU A 46 -15.65 -28.08 -16.76
CA GLU A 46 -14.67 -27.25 -16.07
C GLU A 46 -14.24 -26.12 -17.01
N GLY A 47 -13.97 -24.95 -16.44
CA GLY A 47 -13.30 -23.86 -17.15
C GLY A 47 -14.19 -22.68 -17.49
N GLN A 48 -14.80 -22.05 -16.48
CA GLN A 48 -14.81 -20.59 -16.33
C GLN A 48 -15.14 -20.23 -14.88
N LYS A 49 -14.09 -20.04 -14.06
CA LYS A 49 -14.14 -19.40 -12.75
C LYS A 49 -14.94 -18.09 -12.85
N PRO A 50 -16.00 -17.87 -12.07
CA PRO A 50 -16.40 -16.55 -11.65
C PRO A 50 -15.44 -16.15 -10.51
N ASN A 51 -14.65 -15.10 -10.77
CA ASN A 51 -13.94 -14.23 -9.82
C ASN A 51 -13.34 -14.88 -8.56
N ASP A 52 -12.01 -14.90 -8.50
CA ASP A 52 -11.27 -14.89 -7.23
C ASP A 52 -11.91 -13.83 -6.31
N PHE A 53 -12.52 -14.27 -5.22
CA PHE A 53 -12.74 -13.45 -4.03
C PHE A 53 -11.39 -13.43 -3.30
N ASP A 54 -10.45 -12.61 -3.79
CA ASP A 54 -9.44 -12.07 -2.88
C ASP A 54 -10.22 -11.09 -2.00
N ILE A 55 -10.52 -11.49 -0.75
CA ILE A 55 -11.04 -10.59 0.28
C ILE A 55 -9.89 -9.61 0.57
N PRO A 56 -9.94 -8.34 0.16
CA PRO A 56 -8.79 -7.45 0.30
C PRO A 56 -8.85 -6.76 1.67
N TYR A 57 -8.98 -7.52 2.76
CA TYR A 57 -8.96 -6.97 4.11
C TYR A 57 -8.30 -7.95 5.06
N THR A 58 -7.14 -7.57 5.58
CA THR A 58 -6.65 -8.10 6.84
C THR A 58 -7.68 -7.70 7.90
N ILE A 59 -8.51 -8.64 8.35
CA ILE A 59 -9.28 -8.50 9.57
C ILE A 59 -8.25 -8.42 10.68
N GLU A 60 -7.88 -7.21 11.11
CA GLU A 60 -7.12 -7.04 12.35
C GLU A 60 -8.07 -7.38 13.50
N ALA A 61 -8.15 -8.68 13.80
CA ALA A 61 -8.89 -9.18 14.94
C ALA A 61 -8.26 -8.62 16.22
N THR A 62 -9.05 -7.88 17.00
CA THR A 62 -8.75 -7.67 18.42
C THR A 62 -9.49 -8.77 19.19
N SER A 63 -8.88 -9.28 20.26
CA SER A 63 -9.34 -10.45 21.04
C SER A 63 -10.67 -10.27 21.81
N ASP A 64 -11.49 -9.28 21.45
CA ASP A 64 -12.34 -8.57 22.41
C ASP A 64 -13.80 -8.29 21.92
N GLY A 65 -14.31 -9.00 20.89
CA GLY A 65 -15.76 -9.05 20.55
C GLY A 65 -16.32 -8.02 19.57
N TYR A 66 -15.47 -7.33 18.83
CA TYR A 66 -15.87 -6.40 17.76
C TYR A 66 -14.79 -6.40 16.69
N SER A 67 -15.18 -6.45 15.41
CA SER A 67 -14.26 -6.38 14.28
C SER A 67 -14.44 -5.06 13.53
N LYS A 68 -13.34 -4.35 13.25
CA LYS A 68 -13.35 -3.23 12.30
C LYS A 68 -13.55 -3.84 10.92
N ILE A 69 -14.72 -3.64 10.34
CA ILE A 69 -15.11 -4.35 9.11
C ILE A 69 -14.81 -3.52 7.86
N SER A 70 -15.09 -2.21 7.93
CA SER A 70 -14.76 -1.31 6.82
C SER A 70 -14.57 0.14 7.26
N GLN A 71 -13.73 0.83 6.50
CA GLN A 71 -13.57 2.27 6.54
C GLN A 71 -13.74 2.79 5.11
N LEU A 72 -14.63 3.75 4.93
CA LEU A 72 -14.82 4.40 3.62
C LEU A 72 -14.51 5.89 3.76
N ASP A 73 -13.50 6.33 3.03
CA ASP A 73 -13.18 7.74 2.88
C ASP A 73 -14.24 8.40 1.99
N VAL A 74 -15.04 9.29 2.57
CA VAL A 74 -15.98 10.09 1.82
C VAL A 74 -15.23 11.27 1.21
N ASP A 75 -14.71 11.11 -0.02
CA ASP A 75 -14.14 12.16 -0.90
C ASP A 75 -13.70 13.47 -0.23
N PHE A 76 -12.41 13.52 0.12
CA PHE A 76 -11.62 14.59 0.74
C PHE A 76 -11.99 16.03 0.40
N GLY A 77 -12.33 16.81 1.43
CA GLY A 77 -12.06 18.24 1.62
C GLY A 77 -12.35 19.29 0.54
N ASN A 78 -12.60 20.51 1.01
CA ASN A 78 -12.72 21.76 0.25
C ASN A 78 -11.76 21.87 -0.96
N ALA A 79 -12.28 22.09 -2.18
CA ALA A 79 -11.47 22.32 -3.38
C ALA A 79 -10.65 23.61 -3.26
N TYR A 80 -9.37 23.49 -2.94
CA TYR A 80 -8.52 24.65 -2.67
C TYR A 80 -7.70 25.08 -3.88
N LYS A 81 -7.17 24.10 -4.63
CA LYS A 81 -6.36 24.35 -5.84
C LYS A 81 -6.78 23.44 -6.98
N ILE A 82 -6.66 23.93 -8.21
CA ILE A 82 -7.00 23.21 -9.44
C ILE A 82 -5.80 23.19 -10.36
N PHE A 83 -5.32 21.98 -10.62
CA PHE A 83 -4.29 21.72 -11.62
C PHE A 83 -4.92 20.96 -12.77
N GLN A 84 -4.78 21.50 -13.98
CA GLN A 84 -5.39 20.91 -15.15
C GLN A 84 -4.36 20.26 -16.05
N PHE A 85 -4.54 18.97 -16.29
CA PHE A 85 -3.80 18.24 -17.32
C PHE A 85 -4.76 17.64 -18.35
N SER A 86 -4.76 18.22 -19.55
CA SER A 86 -5.64 17.79 -20.64
C SER A 86 -7.13 17.76 -20.22
N THR A 87 -7.66 16.58 -19.94
CA THR A 87 -9.07 16.32 -19.61
C THR A 87 -9.24 15.86 -18.17
N VAL A 88 -8.17 15.85 -17.37
CA VAL A 88 -8.19 15.51 -15.95
C VAL A 88 -7.83 16.75 -15.14
N LEU A 89 -8.57 16.99 -14.07
CA LEU A 89 -8.25 17.98 -13.05
C LEU A 89 -7.72 17.24 -11.82
N PHE A 90 -6.68 17.80 -11.23
CA PHE A 90 -6.14 17.41 -9.95
C PHE A 90 -6.64 18.49 -8.99
N ILE A 91 -7.41 18.09 -8.00
CA ILE A 91 -8.04 18.98 -7.03
C ILE A 91 -7.35 18.74 -5.70
N ALA A 92 -6.60 19.71 -5.22
CA ALA A 92 -6.01 19.63 -3.89
C ALA A 92 -7.00 20.11 -2.84
N GLY A 93 -7.19 19.28 -1.80
CA GLY A 93 -8.07 19.55 -0.65
C GLY A 93 -7.33 20.12 0.56
N LYS A 94 -8.02 20.90 1.40
CA LYS A 94 -7.47 21.40 2.68
C LYS A 94 -7.27 20.33 3.75
N THR A 95 -7.86 19.14 3.60
CA THR A 95 -7.75 18.04 4.56
C THR A 95 -6.67 17.01 4.19
N GLY A 96 -5.91 17.27 3.12
CA GLY A 96 -4.59 16.65 2.93
C GLY A 96 -4.47 15.58 1.85
N GLY A 97 -5.10 15.78 0.69
CA GLY A 97 -4.99 14.88 -0.46
C GLY A 97 -5.27 15.54 -1.82
N VAL A 98 -5.26 14.73 -2.87
CA VAL A 98 -5.54 15.12 -4.26
C VAL A 98 -6.62 14.23 -4.87
N THR A 99 -7.69 14.83 -5.39
CA THR A 99 -8.74 14.14 -6.15
C THR A 99 -8.53 14.31 -7.64
N PHE A 100 -8.63 13.20 -8.40
CA PHE A 100 -8.53 13.20 -9.85
C PHE A 100 -9.94 13.24 -10.47
N VAL A 101 -10.25 14.30 -11.23
CA VAL A 101 -11.57 14.50 -11.83
C VAL A 101 -11.47 14.51 -13.35
N ASN A 102 -12.13 13.57 -14.01
CA ASN A 102 -12.35 13.57 -15.45
C ASN A 102 -13.36 14.64 -15.85
N VAL A 103 -12.92 15.60 -16.64
CA VAL A 103 -13.73 16.69 -17.19
C VAL A 103 -13.87 16.62 -18.71
N ASN A 104 -13.71 15.42 -19.30
CA ASN A 104 -14.02 15.19 -20.72
C ASN A 104 -15.44 15.60 -21.09
N ASN A 105 -16.39 15.38 -20.19
CA ASN A 105 -17.75 15.92 -20.27
C ASN A 105 -17.97 16.93 -19.14
N PRO A 106 -17.76 18.24 -19.36
CA PRO A 106 -17.91 19.26 -18.33
C PRO A 106 -19.31 19.35 -17.72
N SER A 107 -20.35 18.85 -18.39
CA SER A 107 -21.72 18.78 -17.85
C SER A 107 -21.96 17.54 -16.99
N ASN A 108 -21.06 16.57 -17.01
CA ASN A 108 -21.11 15.35 -16.22
C ASN A 108 -19.67 14.87 -15.92
N PRO A 109 -18.94 15.60 -15.05
CA PRO A 109 -17.61 15.18 -14.61
C PRO A 109 -17.70 13.87 -13.82
N SER A 110 -16.64 13.07 -13.83
CA SER A 110 -16.54 11.87 -12.99
C SER A 110 -15.23 11.89 -12.20
N ILE A 111 -15.27 11.42 -10.96
CA ILE A 111 -14.06 11.17 -10.17
C ILE A 111 -13.38 9.92 -10.77
N LEU A 112 -12.06 9.97 -10.90
CA LEU A 112 -11.21 8.89 -11.43
C LEU A 112 -10.44 8.16 -10.33
N GLY A 113 -10.39 8.73 -9.13
CA GLY A 113 -9.58 8.23 -8.03
C GLY A 113 -9.16 9.38 -7.11
N ASN A 114 -8.53 9.03 -6.00
CA ASN A 114 -8.06 9.96 -4.96
C ASN A 114 -6.73 9.47 -4.40
N TYR A 115 -5.93 10.37 -3.82
CA TYR A 115 -4.71 10.02 -3.11
C TYR A 115 -4.52 10.91 -1.88
N TYR A 116 -4.27 10.31 -0.71
CA TYR A 116 -4.05 11.01 0.55
C TYR A 116 -2.57 11.25 0.81
N THR A 117 -2.18 12.51 1.00
CA THR A 117 -0.79 12.94 1.18
C THR A 117 -0.44 13.21 2.66
N GLY A 118 -1.41 13.07 3.58
CA GLY A 118 -1.23 13.34 5.00
C GLY A 118 -1.09 14.82 5.36
N GLY A 119 -1.30 15.74 4.42
CA GLY A 119 -1.04 17.17 4.60
C GLY A 119 -1.53 18.04 3.44
N ILE A 120 -1.79 19.31 3.70
CA ILE A 120 -2.45 20.24 2.77
C ILE A 120 -1.63 20.42 1.50
N VAL A 121 -2.18 20.08 0.33
CA VAL A 121 -1.53 20.31 -0.96
C VAL A 121 -1.85 21.72 -1.49
N GLU A 122 -0.82 22.48 -1.83
CA GLU A 122 -0.91 23.89 -2.20
C GLU A 122 -0.54 24.16 -3.66
N ASP A 123 0.27 23.31 -4.26
CA ASP A 123 0.55 23.34 -5.69
C ASP A 123 0.89 21.95 -6.21
N CYS A 124 0.62 21.72 -7.50
CA CYS A 124 0.94 20.48 -8.17
C CYS A 124 1.41 20.73 -9.59
N TYR A 125 2.51 20.08 -9.95
CA TYR A 125 2.99 20.03 -11.31
C TYR A 125 2.84 18.62 -11.87
N TYR A 126 2.27 18.47 -13.06
CA TYR A 126 2.16 17.17 -13.71
C TYR A 126 3.13 17.06 -14.89
N GLN A 127 3.87 15.96 -14.98
CA GLN A 127 4.70 15.66 -16.14
C GLN A 127 4.94 14.16 -16.33
N LEU A 128 4.65 13.67 -17.54
CA LEU A 128 4.99 12.31 -18.01
C LEU A 128 4.45 11.16 -17.15
N GLY A 129 3.28 11.33 -16.52
CA GLY A 129 2.69 10.31 -15.64
C GLY A 129 2.97 10.54 -14.16
N TYR A 130 3.77 11.56 -13.82
CA TYR A 130 4.09 11.89 -12.43
C TYR A 130 3.46 13.22 -12.00
N ALA A 131 2.98 13.28 -10.77
CA ALA A 131 2.52 14.49 -10.10
C ALA A 131 3.51 14.89 -9.00
N TYR A 132 3.96 16.15 -9.01
CA TYR A 132 4.89 16.72 -8.04
C TYR A 132 4.09 17.68 -7.15
N LEU A 133 3.96 17.37 -5.86
CA LEU A 133 3.07 18.06 -4.93
C LEU A 133 3.86 18.88 -3.93
N ALA A 134 3.54 20.17 -3.83
CA ALA A 134 3.95 21.01 -2.71
C ALA A 134 2.85 20.95 -1.65
N SER A 135 3.24 20.57 -0.44
CA SER A 135 2.32 20.38 0.67
C SER A 135 2.82 20.96 1.99
N SER A 136 1.96 20.96 3.00
CA SER A 136 2.35 21.24 4.39
C SER A 136 3.35 20.25 4.96
N ASN A 137 3.56 19.10 4.30
CA ASN A 137 4.53 18.08 4.67
C ASN A 137 5.80 18.15 3.80
N GLY A 138 5.99 19.25 3.06
CA GLY A 138 7.10 19.41 2.12
C GLY A 138 6.73 18.95 0.71
N LEU A 139 7.65 18.26 0.05
CA LEU A 139 7.55 17.88 -1.38
C LEU A 139 7.33 16.37 -1.53
N GLU A 140 6.36 15.99 -2.37
CA GLU A 140 6.04 14.59 -2.68
C GLU A 140 5.95 14.35 -4.20
N ILE A 141 6.38 13.17 -4.67
CA ILE A 141 6.16 12.69 -6.04
C ILE A 141 5.22 11.50 -6.03
N LEU A 142 4.17 11.58 -6.84
CA LEU A 142 3.24 10.49 -7.10
C LEU A 142 3.41 9.95 -8.52
N ASP A 143 3.37 8.63 -8.68
CA ASP A 143 3.01 7.99 -9.95
C ASP A 143 1.50 8.01 -10.11
N VAL A 144 1.04 8.74 -11.12
CA VAL A 144 -0.38 8.91 -11.47
C VAL A 144 -0.64 8.42 -12.90
N SER A 145 0.10 7.40 -13.32
CA SER A 145 -0.13 6.69 -14.59
C SER A 145 -1.40 5.84 -14.56
N ASP A 146 -1.78 5.37 -13.37
CA ASP A 146 -3.07 4.78 -13.03
C ASP A 146 -3.70 5.61 -11.89
N TYR A 147 -4.96 6.04 -12.05
CA TYR A 147 -5.63 6.90 -11.07
C TYR A 147 -6.28 6.11 -9.93
N ASP A 148 -6.54 4.82 -10.16
CA ASP A 148 -7.09 3.91 -9.15
C ASP A 148 -5.97 3.37 -8.23
N ASN A 149 -4.72 3.37 -8.72
CA ASN A 149 -3.55 2.83 -8.04
C ASN A 149 -2.40 3.86 -8.01
N VAL A 150 -2.60 4.96 -7.29
CA VAL A 150 -1.58 6.02 -7.18
C VAL A 150 -0.55 5.65 -6.12
N GLU A 151 0.72 5.67 -6.49
CA GLU A 151 1.83 5.33 -5.60
C GLU A 151 2.71 6.55 -5.32
N SER A 152 3.12 6.72 -4.06
CA SER A 152 4.16 7.70 -3.72
C SER A 152 5.54 7.11 -3.94
N LEU A 153 6.32 7.78 -4.80
CA LEU A 153 7.66 7.36 -5.16
C LEU A 153 8.73 7.94 -4.24
N ASN A 154 8.49 9.15 -3.74
CA ASN A 154 9.45 9.88 -2.93
C ASN A 154 8.78 11.03 -2.19
N SER A 155 9.06 11.17 -0.91
CA SER A 155 8.63 12.31 -0.09
C SER A 155 9.81 12.86 0.71
N THR A 156 9.86 14.18 0.86
CA THR A 156 10.80 14.83 1.77
C THR A 156 10.06 15.75 2.71
N TYR A 157 10.06 15.38 3.99
CA TYR A 157 9.65 16.24 5.10
C TYR A 157 10.89 16.93 5.67
N ASP A 158 11.06 18.22 5.38
CA ASP A 158 12.14 19.02 5.95
C ASP A 158 11.66 19.97 7.06
N GLY A 159 10.37 19.90 7.42
CA GLY A 159 9.72 20.73 8.43
C GLY A 159 9.17 22.05 7.90
N GLY A 160 9.29 22.32 6.60
CA GLY A 160 8.75 23.49 5.89
C GLY A 160 7.33 23.30 5.36
N TYR A 161 6.71 24.41 4.92
CA TYR A 161 5.38 24.46 4.31
C TYR A 161 5.52 24.91 2.84
N ALA A 162 5.53 23.95 1.92
CA ALA A 162 5.68 24.21 0.50
C ALA A 162 4.38 24.74 -0.12
N HIS A 163 4.42 25.93 -0.73
CA HIS A 163 3.26 26.64 -1.27
C HIS A 163 3.13 26.61 -2.81
N ASP A 164 4.24 26.59 -3.56
CA ASP A 164 4.21 26.71 -5.03
C ASP A 164 5.48 26.11 -5.66
N ILE A 165 5.35 25.50 -6.83
CA ILE A 165 6.42 24.79 -7.54
C ILE A 165 6.62 25.42 -8.92
N ALA A 166 7.88 25.63 -9.32
CA ALA A 166 8.22 26.02 -10.67
C ALA A 166 9.43 25.26 -11.23
N PHE A 167 9.22 24.58 -12.37
CA PHE A 167 10.31 23.94 -13.11
C PHE A 167 11.09 24.93 -13.97
N ILE A 168 12.42 24.77 -13.99
CA ILE A 168 13.35 25.46 -14.87
C ILE A 168 14.09 24.42 -15.71
N GLY A 169 13.74 24.35 -17.00
CA GLY A 169 14.32 23.36 -17.89
C GLY A 169 13.81 21.94 -17.60
N PHE A 170 14.70 20.94 -17.66
CA PHE A 170 14.32 19.52 -17.55
C PHE A 170 14.70 18.86 -16.21
N SER A 171 15.53 19.50 -15.39
CA SER A 171 16.14 18.86 -14.22
C SER A 171 16.18 19.73 -12.96
N THR A 172 15.64 20.96 -13.00
CA THR A 172 15.69 21.87 -11.86
C THR A 172 14.28 22.33 -11.51
N MET A 173 13.96 22.28 -10.22
CA MET A 173 12.70 22.75 -9.68
C MET A 173 12.95 23.71 -8.53
N TYR A 174 12.16 24.76 -8.50
CA TYR A 174 12.13 25.73 -7.43
C TYR A 174 10.88 25.52 -6.60
N VAL A 175 11.01 25.51 -5.29
CA VAL A 175 9.91 25.39 -4.33
C VAL A 175 9.86 26.66 -3.50
N ALA A 176 8.70 27.31 -3.47
CA ALA A 176 8.39 28.37 -2.53
C ALA A 176 7.97 27.73 -1.21
N ASP A 177 8.84 27.77 -0.20
CA ASP A 177 8.65 27.07 1.06
C ASP A 177 8.47 28.07 2.21
N GLY A 178 7.30 28.72 2.20
CA GLY A 178 6.85 29.62 3.27
C GLY A 178 7.97 30.46 3.88
N THR A 179 8.20 30.26 5.17
CA THR A 179 9.21 30.98 5.97
C THR A 179 10.65 30.57 5.69
N ASP A 180 10.88 29.40 5.11
CA ASP A 180 12.21 28.88 4.77
C ASP A 180 12.72 29.42 3.42
N GLY A 181 11.85 30.08 2.65
CA GLY A 181 12.24 30.90 1.51
C GLY A 181 12.17 30.14 0.19
N LEU A 182 13.23 30.21 -0.61
CA LEU A 182 13.31 29.55 -1.91
C LEU A 182 14.21 28.33 -1.84
N GLU A 183 13.66 27.16 -2.14
CA GLU A 183 14.41 25.92 -2.20
C GLU A 183 14.63 25.49 -3.65
N ILE A 184 15.76 24.84 -3.90
CA ILE A 184 16.15 24.38 -5.22
C ILE A 184 16.44 22.90 -5.17
N TYR A 185 15.74 22.16 -6.01
CA TYR A 185 15.86 20.72 -6.14
C TYR A 185 16.38 20.36 -7.53
N SER A 186 17.28 19.37 -7.59
CA SER A 186 17.71 18.72 -8.82
C SER A 186 17.00 17.38 -8.96
N PHE A 187 16.54 17.06 -10.16
CA PHE A 187 15.86 15.81 -10.47
C PHE A 187 16.78 14.85 -11.21
N SER A 188 16.62 13.56 -10.89
CA SER A 188 17.17 12.45 -11.66
C SER A 188 16.72 12.51 -13.13
N GLU A 189 17.46 11.85 -14.02
CA GLU A 189 17.06 11.76 -15.44
C GLU A 189 15.73 11.02 -15.61
N SER A 190 15.44 10.05 -14.73
CA SER A 190 14.15 9.32 -14.66
C SER A 190 13.01 10.13 -14.04
N ARG A 191 13.34 11.16 -13.24
CA ARG A 191 12.40 12.10 -12.58
C ARG A 191 11.53 11.49 -11.48
N THR A 192 11.89 10.31 -11.02
CA THR A 192 11.28 9.59 -9.90
C THR A 192 11.99 9.88 -8.58
N ALA A 193 13.13 10.57 -8.62
CA ALA A 193 13.89 11.00 -7.44
C ALA A 193 14.43 12.42 -7.60
N PHE A 194 14.55 13.13 -6.49
CA PHE A 194 15.14 14.48 -6.42
C PHE A 194 16.11 14.63 -5.24
N THR A 195 16.89 15.71 -5.27
CA THR A 195 17.80 16.07 -4.18
C THR A 195 17.79 17.58 -3.98
N LYS A 196 17.67 18.02 -2.72
CA LYS A 196 17.79 19.43 -2.34
C LYS A 196 19.23 19.91 -2.57
N ILE A 197 19.39 20.91 -3.43
CA ILE A 197 20.69 21.46 -3.81
C ILE A 197 21.02 22.70 -2.98
N ALA A 198 20.03 23.55 -2.72
CA ALA A 198 20.23 24.80 -2.01
C ALA A 198 18.92 25.34 -1.42
N ASN A 199 19.07 26.16 -0.37
CA ASN A 199 18.01 26.97 0.22
C ASN A 199 18.50 28.44 0.27
N TYR A 200 17.62 29.38 -0.08
CA TYR A 200 17.91 30.81 -0.15
C TYR A 200 16.87 31.63 0.63
N ASP A 201 17.32 32.22 1.73
CA ASP A 201 16.59 33.25 2.47
C ASP A 201 16.88 34.64 1.89
N PHE A 202 15.82 35.34 1.48
CA PHE A 202 15.87 36.70 0.95
C PHE A 202 15.57 37.79 2.01
N GLY A 203 15.43 37.42 3.28
CA GLY A 203 15.10 38.30 4.39
C GLY A 203 13.67 38.81 4.35
N VAL A 204 12.74 37.99 3.85
CA VAL A 204 11.30 38.24 3.78
C VAL A 204 10.54 37.33 4.74
N SER A 205 9.30 37.67 5.08
CA SER A 205 8.51 36.90 6.04
C SER A 205 8.12 35.52 5.55
N GLU A 206 7.76 35.39 4.28
CA GLU A 206 7.33 34.13 3.65
C GLU A 206 7.39 34.25 2.12
N ILE A 207 7.39 33.12 1.40
CA ILE A 207 7.21 33.03 -0.05
C ILE A 207 6.01 32.14 -0.36
N LEU A 208 4.99 32.71 -1.00
CA LEU A 208 3.69 32.08 -1.25
C LEU A 208 3.50 31.58 -2.68
N SER A 209 4.19 32.20 -3.65
CA SER A 209 4.04 31.83 -5.06
C SER A 209 5.27 32.17 -5.87
N ILE A 210 5.58 31.38 -6.90
CA ILE A 210 6.72 31.56 -7.79
C ILE A 210 6.34 31.54 -9.27
N ARG A 211 6.82 32.53 -10.04
CA ARG A 211 6.74 32.51 -11.50
C ARG A 211 8.10 32.68 -12.14
N THR A 212 8.47 31.75 -13.01
CA THR A 212 9.76 31.74 -13.71
C THR A 212 9.61 32.14 -15.17
N ASP A 213 10.53 32.98 -15.65
CA ASP A 213 10.72 33.32 -17.06
C ASP A 213 12.18 33.01 -17.45
N PRO A 214 12.49 31.73 -17.73
CA PRO A 214 13.86 31.33 -18.07
C PRO A 214 14.40 32.00 -19.33
N GLN A 215 13.52 32.45 -20.25
CA GLN A 215 13.94 33.12 -21.49
C GLN A 215 14.57 34.49 -21.21
N ASN A 216 14.07 35.18 -20.18
CA ASN A 216 14.59 36.46 -19.73
C ASN A 216 15.50 36.33 -18.49
N GLY A 217 15.71 35.11 -17.98
CA GLY A 217 16.55 34.82 -16.82
C GLY A 217 15.99 35.39 -15.51
N LEU A 218 14.67 35.42 -15.34
CA LEU A 218 14.02 36.01 -14.17
C LEU A 218 13.11 35.03 -13.44
N ALA A 219 13.08 35.10 -12.11
CA ALA A 219 12.02 34.55 -11.28
C ALA A 219 11.40 35.66 -10.42
N PHE A 220 10.10 35.56 -10.19
CA PHE A 220 9.32 36.46 -9.36
C PHE A 220 8.71 35.66 -8.22
N LEU A 221 9.11 35.98 -6.98
CA LEU A 221 8.63 35.32 -5.77
C LEU A 221 7.66 36.27 -5.07
N MET A 222 6.42 35.82 -4.89
CA MET A 222 5.36 36.55 -4.18
C MET A 222 5.55 36.33 -2.69
N ALA A 223 5.93 37.37 -1.96
CA ALA A 223 6.37 37.30 -0.57
C ALA A 223 5.38 37.96 0.40
N GLY A 224 4.07 37.83 0.14
CA GLY A 224 3.00 38.35 1.00
C GLY A 224 3.20 39.83 1.33
N ALA A 225 3.30 40.13 2.62
CA ALA A 225 3.47 41.48 3.16
C ALA A 225 4.78 42.18 2.72
N ASP A 226 5.74 41.44 2.18
CA ASP A 226 7.02 41.96 1.68
C ASP A 226 7.03 42.27 0.18
N GLY A 227 5.94 41.97 -0.52
CA GLY A 227 5.74 42.31 -1.93
C GLY A 227 6.34 41.26 -2.86
N VAL A 228 6.98 41.68 -3.95
CA VAL A 228 7.53 40.74 -4.96
C VAL A 228 9.05 40.77 -4.94
N VAL A 229 9.68 39.66 -4.56
CA VAL A 229 11.13 39.47 -4.67
C VAL A 229 11.46 39.08 -6.12
N VAL A 230 12.36 39.83 -6.73
CA VAL A 230 12.81 39.60 -8.10
C VAL A 230 14.21 38.99 -8.06
N VAL A 231 14.36 37.87 -8.75
CA VAL A 231 15.56 37.04 -8.71
C VAL A 231 16.09 36.79 -10.12
N ASP A 232 17.40 36.91 -10.30
CA ASP A 232 18.11 36.50 -11.50
C ASP A 232 18.35 34.99 -11.45
N ILE A 233 17.83 34.28 -12.45
CA ILE A 233 17.93 32.81 -12.58
C ILE A 233 18.72 32.41 -13.83
N THR A 234 19.55 33.31 -14.38
CA THR A 234 20.47 32.97 -15.49
C THR A 234 21.43 31.84 -15.12
N THR A 235 21.74 31.69 -13.83
CA THR A 235 22.38 30.52 -13.23
C THR A 235 21.38 29.84 -12.28
N PRO A 236 20.57 28.86 -12.74
CA PRO A 236 19.46 28.31 -11.96
C PRO A 236 19.85 27.69 -10.62
N LEU A 237 21.06 27.16 -10.46
CA LEU A 237 21.51 26.60 -9.17
C LEU A 237 22.09 27.66 -8.22
N SER A 238 22.22 28.91 -8.67
CA SER A 238 22.75 30.02 -7.89
C SER A 238 21.97 31.31 -8.19
N PRO A 239 20.69 31.37 -7.82
CA PRO A 239 19.87 32.57 -8.00
C PRO A 239 20.45 33.77 -7.26
N ASN A 240 20.29 34.97 -7.83
CA ASN A 240 20.74 36.21 -7.21
C ASN A 240 19.59 37.20 -7.02
N HIS A 241 19.45 37.74 -5.81
CA HIS A 241 18.47 38.80 -5.52
C HIS A 241 18.78 40.08 -6.31
N ILE A 242 17.80 40.57 -7.06
CA ILE A 242 17.92 41.82 -7.82
C ILE A 242 17.33 42.97 -7.00
N THR A 243 16.05 42.83 -6.63
CA THR A 243 15.27 43.88 -5.98
C THR A 243 13.99 43.31 -5.38
N THR A 244 13.32 44.07 -4.53
CA THR A 244 12.01 43.75 -3.97
C THR A 244 11.03 44.87 -4.30
N LEU A 245 9.93 44.53 -4.96
CA LEU A 245 8.87 45.47 -5.35
C LEU A 245 7.87 45.60 -4.20
N LYS A 246 8.00 46.66 -3.39
CA LYS A 246 7.15 46.94 -2.22
C LYS A 246 6.77 48.42 -2.17
N ASP A 247 5.53 48.70 -1.77
CA ASP A 247 5.02 50.08 -1.54
C ASP A 247 4.44 50.32 -0.14
N GLY A 248 4.60 49.36 0.77
CA GLY A 248 4.29 49.48 2.20
C GLY A 248 2.86 49.11 2.60
N THR A 249 1.97 48.90 1.62
CA THR A 249 0.62 48.33 1.80
C THR A 249 0.42 47.07 0.97
N THR A 250 1.52 46.46 0.54
CA THR A 250 1.59 45.30 -0.36
C THR A 250 1.23 44.01 0.40
N ASP A 251 0.47 43.12 -0.22
CA ASP A 251 0.22 41.74 0.21
C ASP A 251 0.10 40.88 -1.07
N SER A 252 1.26 40.58 -1.67
CA SER A 252 1.37 39.90 -2.95
C SER A 252 1.23 38.39 -2.76
N ARG A 253 0.11 37.83 -3.23
CA ARG A 253 -0.26 36.42 -2.99
C ARG A 253 -0.08 35.50 -4.17
N HIS A 254 -0.41 36.00 -5.37
CA HIS A 254 -0.32 35.22 -6.58
C HIS A 254 0.13 36.07 -7.77
N GLY A 255 0.90 35.48 -8.66
CA GLY A 255 1.31 36.12 -9.90
C GLY A 255 1.01 35.28 -11.14
N ASP A 256 0.82 35.96 -12.26
CA ASP A 256 0.78 35.32 -13.57
C ASP A 256 1.63 36.15 -14.55
N ILE A 257 2.31 35.50 -15.49
CA ILE A 257 3.27 36.15 -16.37
C ILE A 257 2.94 35.98 -17.85
N THR A 258 3.41 36.95 -18.63
CA THR A 258 3.65 36.80 -20.06
C THR A 258 5.13 37.07 -20.29
N SER A 259 5.67 36.83 -21.49
CA SER A 259 7.09 37.02 -21.80
C SER A 259 7.71 38.39 -21.47
N ARG A 260 6.92 39.41 -21.06
CA ARG A 260 7.39 40.75 -20.65
C ARG A 260 6.54 41.44 -19.58
N LYS A 261 5.55 40.75 -19.00
CA LYS A 261 4.66 41.39 -18.02
C LYS A 261 4.37 40.43 -16.88
N LEU A 262 4.35 40.98 -15.68
CA LEU A 262 3.95 40.31 -14.46
C LEU A 262 2.64 40.94 -13.98
N PHE A 263 1.61 40.11 -13.79
CA PHE A 263 0.35 40.45 -13.16
C PHE A 263 0.40 39.93 -11.72
N VAL A 264 0.04 40.76 -10.73
CA VAL A 264 0.15 40.42 -9.30
C VAL A 264 -1.18 40.71 -8.61
N ALA A 265 -1.78 39.67 -8.03
CA ALA A 265 -2.86 39.80 -7.05
C ALA A 265 -2.24 40.29 -5.73
N ASP A 266 -2.51 41.56 -5.41
CA ASP A 266 -1.85 42.30 -4.33
C ASP A 266 -2.86 42.68 -3.23
N GLY A 267 -3.66 41.69 -2.80
CA GLY A 267 -4.59 41.81 -1.69
C GLY A 267 -5.55 43.00 -1.81
N ALA A 268 -5.54 43.87 -0.81
CA ALA A 268 -6.39 45.06 -0.77
C ALA A 268 -6.05 46.11 -1.87
N ASN A 269 -4.88 46.02 -2.52
CA ASN A 269 -4.52 46.90 -3.62
C ASN A 269 -5.08 46.44 -4.98
N GLY A 270 -5.71 45.26 -5.02
CA GLY A 270 -6.27 44.65 -6.23
C GLY A 270 -5.21 44.05 -7.14
N LEU A 271 -5.33 44.26 -8.46
CA LEU A 271 -4.43 43.65 -9.46
C LEU A 271 -3.41 44.67 -9.97
N LYS A 272 -2.12 44.43 -9.75
CA LYS A 272 -1.01 45.25 -10.28
C LYS A 272 -0.38 44.62 -11.51
N VAL A 273 0.13 45.45 -12.42
CA VAL A 273 0.82 44.98 -13.65
C VAL A 273 2.15 45.68 -13.81
N TYR A 274 3.20 44.88 -13.86
CA TYR A 274 4.57 45.31 -14.08
C TYR A 274 5.01 44.95 -15.49
N ASN A 275 5.72 45.85 -16.14
CA ASN A 275 6.46 45.57 -17.37
C ASN A 275 7.91 45.26 -17.01
N TYR A 276 8.46 44.21 -17.62
CA TYR A 276 9.85 43.83 -17.47
C TYR A 276 10.48 43.48 -18.82
N THR A 277 11.75 43.88 -19.00
CA THR A 277 12.49 43.63 -20.25
C THR A 277 13.81 42.91 -20.03
N SER A 278 14.35 42.94 -18.82
CA SER A 278 15.57 42.26 -18.38
C SER A 278 15.74 42.39 -16.86
N VAL A 279 16.73 41.69 -16.31
CA VAL A 279 17.19 41.64 -14.90
C VAL A 279 17.25 43.01 -14.17
N GLY A 280 17.27 44.16 -14.85
CA GLY A 280 17.41 45.48 -14.20
C GLY A 280 16.30 46.50 -14.46
N ASN A 281 15.21 46.15 -15.16
CA ASN A 281 14.20 47.13 -15.56
C ASN A 281 12.78 46.60 -15.37
N ILE A 282 12.21 46.86 -14.19
CA ILE A 282 10.86 46.47 -13.81
C ILE A 282 10.10 47.71 -13.36
N THR A 283 8.94 47.95 -13.99
CA THR A 283 8.15 49.17 -13.75
C THR A 283 6.67 48.85 -13.64
N LEU A 284 5.99 49.43 -12.65
CA LEU A 284 4.53 49.37 -12.55
C LEU A 284 3.92 50.18 -13.71
N ILE A 285 3.06 49.53 -14.51
CA ILE A 285 2.42 50.15 -15.68
C ILE A 285 0.90 50.25 -15.58
N GLY A 286 0.27 49.51 -14.66
CA GLY A 286 -1.17 49.59 -14.41
C GLY A 286 -1.57 48.95 -13.09
N GLN A 287 -2.74 49.33 -12.59
CA GLN A 287 -3.35 48.80 -11.38
C GLN A 287 -4.88 48.85 -11.50
N LEU A 288 -5.55 47.80 -11.05
CA LEU A 288 -6.99 47.73 -10.85
C LEU A 288 -7.27 47.70 -9.36
N ALA A 289 -7.92 48.73 -8.83
CA ALA A 289 -8.40 48.74 -7.46
C ALA A 289 -9.75 48.00 -7.33
N LEU A 290 -9.95 47.31 -6.21
CA LEU A 290 -11.17 46.57 -5.88
C LEU A 290 -12.03 47.32 -4.84
N GLY A 291 -13.19 46.76 -4.51
CA GLY A 291 -14.07 47.27 -3.45
C GLY A 291 -13.40 47.29 -2.05
N PRO A 292 -13.90 48.09 -1.09
CA PRO A 292 -13.27 48.27 0.23
C PRO A 292 -13.30 47.02 1.14
N SER A 293 -14.05 45.99 0.76
CA SER A 293 -14.13 44.68 1.43
C SER A 293 -13.70 43.53 0.51
N GLU A 294 -13.11 43.84 -0.64
CA GLU A 294 -12.62 42.85 -1.60
C GLU A 294 -11.10 42.72 -1.45
N TYR A 295 -10.59 41.50 -1.59
CA TYR A 295 -9.21 41.16 -1.32
C TYR A 295 -8.67 40.27 -2.44
N ALA A 296 -7.82 40.78 -3.33
CA ALA A 296 -7.30 40.00 -4.47
C ALA A 296 -6.44 38.82 -3.99
N GLY A 297 -6.95 37.60 -4.15
CA GLY A 297 -6.28 36.36 -3.75
C GLY A 297 -5.54 35.71 -4.90
N PHE A 298 -6.28 35.32 -5.94
CA PHE A 298 -5.74 34.56 -7.08
C PHE A 298 -6.05 35.24 -8.42
N PHE A 299 -5.11 35.19 -9.36
CA PHE A 299 -5.31 35.75 -10.69
C PHE A 299 -4.78 34.82 -11.78
N LYS A 300 -5.59 34.58 -12.81
CA LYS A 300 -5.19 33.78 -13.98
C LYS A 300 -5.61 34.45 -15.27
N ARG A 301 -4.73 34.45 -16.26
CA ARG A 301 -5.03 34.99 -17.60
C ARG A 301 -5.36 33.87 -18.59
N ASP A 302 -6.18 34.22 -19.58
CA ASP A 302 -6.30 33.39 -20.78
C ASP A 302 -5.20 33.74 -21.81
N VAL A 303 -5.19 32.99 -22.92
CA VAL A 303 -4.30 33.23 -24.06
C VAL A 303 -4.63 34.53 -24.84
N SER A 304 -5.64 35.29 -24.41
CA SER A 304 -6.18 36.45 -25.10
C SER A 304 -6.17 37.71 -24.22
N ASP A 305 -7.27 38.47 -24.21
CA ASP A 305 -7.43 39.75 -23.52
C ASP A 305 -8.18 39.65 -22.18
N LYS A 306 -8.29 38.45 -21.59
CA LYS A 306 -9.08 38.21 -20.38
C LYS A 306 -8.22 37.77 -19.21
N GLY A 307 -8.55 38.31 -18.05
CA GLY A 307 -8.04 37.87 -16.76
C GLY A 307 -9.20 37.52 -15.84
N PHE A 308 -8.98 36.54 -14.97
CA PHE A 308 -9.94 36.08 -13.98
C PHE A 308 -9.32 36.31 -12.62
N LEU A 309 -10.05 37.00 -11.74
CA LEU A 309 -9.56 37.43 -10.44
C LEU A 309 -10.54 36.96 -9.37
N SER A 310 -10.05 36.20 -8.40
CA SER A 310 -10.81 35.78 -7.23
C SER A 310 -10.47 36.65 -6.02
N THR A 311 -11.45 36.83 -5.12
CA THR A 311 -11.25 37.56 -3.88
C THR A 311 -11.19 36.70 -2.61
N GLY A 312 -11.04 35.37 -2.77
CA GLY A 312 -11.03 34.39 -1.67
C GLY A 312 -12.27 34.50 -0.77
N VAL A 313 -12.03 34.61 0.54
CA VAL A 313 -13.03 34.54 1.64
C VAL A 313 -14.22 35.51 1.47
N ASN A 314 -14.07 36.60 0.73
CA ASN A 314 -15.15 37.59 0.51
C ASN A 314 -16.07 37.27 -0.69
N GLY A 315 -15.90 36.12 -1.36
CA GLY A 315 -16.91 35.56 -2.28
C GLY A 315 -16.84 36.00 -3.74
N TYR A 316 -16.19 37.12 -4.09
CA TYR A 316 -16.28 37.68 -5.44
C TYR A 316 -15.35 37.00 -6.46
N PHE A 317 -15.90 36.78 -7.66
CA PHE A 317 -15.21 36.40 -8.88
C PHE A 317 -15.38 37.47 -9.95
N HIS A 318 -14.29 37.98 -10.51
CA HIS A 318 -14.28 39.04 -11.51
C HIS A 318 -13.71 38.58 -12.85
N LEU A 319 -14.42 38.91 -13.93
CA LEU A 319 -13.85 38.91 -15.28
C LEU A 319 -13.23 40.28 -15.57
N VAL A 320 -11.92 40.32 -15.78
CA VAL A 320 -11.12 41.53 -16.02
C VAL A 320 -10.69 41.59 -17.48
N ASN A 321 -10.86 42.75 -18.10
CA ASN A 321 -10.27 43.05 -19.40
C ASN A 321 -8.80 43.46 -19.22
N ILE A 322 -7.89 42.71 -19.82
CA ILE A 322 -6.44 42.91 -19.74
C ILE A 322 -5.80 43.22 -21.10
N SER A 323 -6.61 43.53 -22.13
CA SER A 323 -6.11 43.96 -23.46
C SER A 323 -5.15 45.16 -23.37
N ASP A 324 -5.48 46.14 -22.53
CA ASP A 324 -4.64 47.29 -22.23
C ASP A 324 -4.14 47.20 -20.77
N PRO A 325 -2.88 46.79 -20.55
CA PRO A 325 -2.33 46.62 -19.20
C PRO A 325 -2.17 47.95 -18.44
N THR A 326 -2.32 49.09 -19.12
CA THR A 326 -2.31 50.41 -18.48
C THR A 326 -3.70 50.89 -18.05
N ASN A 327 -4.75 50.20 -18.50
CA ASN A 327 -6.15 50.55 -18.25
C ASN A 327 -7.02 49.30 -18.06
N LEU A 328 -6.83 48.65 -16.91
CA LEU A 328 -7.58 47.47 -16.52
C LEU A 328 -9.03 47.82 -16.16
N THR A 329 -9.98 46.99 -16.55
CA THR A 329 -11.41 47.20 -16.25
C THR A 329 -12.12 45.89 -15.92
N ILE A 330 -13.02 45.91 -14.94
CA ILE A 330 -13.90 44.78 -14.63
C ILE A 330 -15.05 44.75 -15.65
N ARG A 331 -15.22 43.63 -16.35
CA ARG A 331 -16.36 43.40 -17.25
C ARG A 331 -17.62 43.06 -16.46
N TRP A 332 -17.51 42.16 -15.48
CA TRP A 332 -18.55 41.83 -14.52
C TRP A 332 -17.98 41.20 -13.24
N SER A 333 -18.78 41.16 -12.19
CA SER A 333 -18.49 40.52 -10.90
C SER A 333 -19.64 39.59 -10.52
N ARG A 334 -19.35 38.47 -9.84
CA ARG A 334 -20.35 37.57 -9.26
C ARG A 334 -19.93 37.18 -7.84
N ASP A 335 -20.88 37.14 -6.92
CA ASP A 335 -20.69 36.74 -5.53
C ASP A 335 -21.00 35.24 -5.38
N TYR A 336 -20.07 34.49 -4.80
CA TYR A 336 -20.14 33.07 -4.52
C TYR A 336 -19.96 32.78 -3.02
N SER A 337 -20.35 33.71 -2.13
CA SER A 337 -20.34 33.48 -0.68
C SER A 337 -21.49 32.57 -0.21
N PRO A 338 -21.30 31.80 0.90
CA PRO A 338 -20.05 31.61 1.66
C PRO A 338 -19.01 30.75 0.92
N GLY A 339 -17.72 30.91 1.25
CA GLY A 339 -16.63 30.04 0.76
C GLY A 339 -16.09 30.36 -0.63
N GLY A 340 -15.87 31.65 -0.93
CA GLY A 340 -15.52 32.15 -2.28
C GLY A 340 -14.33 31.47 -2.99
N PRO A 341 -14.16 31.72 -4.30
CA PRO A 341 -13.20 30.99 -5.11
C PRO A 341 -11.75 31.21 -4.66
N GLN A 342 -11.05 30.11 -4.41
CA GLN A 342 -9.67 30.06 -3.97
C GLN A 342 -8.70 29.89 -5.15
N ASP A 343 -9.10 29.11 -6.16
CA ASP A 343 -8.32 28.90 -7.39
C ASP A 343 -9.22 28.81 -8.64
N ILE A 344 -8.60 29.02 -9.82
CA ILE A 344 -9.23 29.13 -11.13
C ILE A 344 -8.50 28.21 -12.12
N GLY A 345 -9.18 27.18 -12.60
CA GLY A 345 -8.80 26.38 -13.78
C GLY A 345 -9.43 26.95 -15.07
N ILE A 346 -8.73 26.87 -16.20
CA ILE A 346 -9.22 27.37 -17.49
C ILE A 346 -8.89 26.38 -18.61
N ASN A 347 -9.92 25.88 -19.30
CA ASN A 347 -9.77 25.10 -20.53
C ASN A 347 -10.63 25.68 -21.64
N PHE A 348 -10.00 26.38 -22.58
CA PHE A 348 -10.65 27.11 -23.67
C PHE A 348 -11.76 28.08 -23.21
N ARG A 349 -13.01 27.62 -23.16
CA ARG A 349 -14.20 28.39 -22.77
C ARG A 349 -14.83 27.90 -21.46
N THR A 350 -14.29 26.85 -20.88
CA THR A 350 -14.76 26.30 -19.60
C THR A 350 -13.86 26.82 -18.48
N ILE A 351 -14.48 27.29 -17.41
CA ILE A 351 -13.81 27.65 -16.16
C ILE A 351 -14.14 26.63 -15.10
N TYR A 352 -13.14 26.31 -14.30
CA TYR A 352 -13.25 25.49 -13.11
C TYR A 352 -12.96 26.42 -11.93
N LEU A 353 -13.90 26.57 -11.00
CA LEU A 353 -13.72 27.37 -9.79
C LEU A 353 -13.66 26.44 -8.59
N ALA A 354 -12.52 26.48 -7.90
CA ALA A 354 -12.29 25.79 -6.64
C ALA A 354 -12.80 26.72 -5.54
N ASN A 355 -13.86 26.31 -4.86
CA ASN A 355 -14.40 27.02 -3.72
C ASN A 355 -14.15 26.21 -2.46
N ASP A 356 -14.38 26.81 -1.30
CA ASP A 356 -14.24 26.09 -0.02
C ASP A 356 -15.20 24.89 0.11
N PHE A 357 -16.07 24.54 -0.86
CA PHE A 357 -17.01 23.42 -0.74
C PHE A 357 -17.21 22.60 -2.02
N ASP A 358 -16.97 23.22 -3.18
CA ASP A 358 -17.26 22.58 -4.47
C ASP A 358 -16.32 23.05 -5.59
N LEU A 359 -16.25 22.23 -6.62
CA LEU A 359 -15.69 22.57 -7.92
C LEU A 359 -16.85 22.95 -8.83
N LYS A 360 -17.00 24.25 -9.12
CA LYS A 360 -18.01 24.71 -10.08
C LYS A 360 -17.43 24.70 -11.49
N ILE A 361 -18.12 24.03 -12.42
CA ILE A 361 -17.76 24.00 -13.84
C ILE A 361 -18.67 24.97 -14.61
N ILE A 362 -18.07 25.97 -15.28
CA ILE A 362 -18.78 27.10 -15.87
C ILE A 362 -18.46 27.24 -17.35
N ASP A 363 -19.48 27.34 -18.20
CA ASP A 363 -19.36 27.68 -19.62
C ASP A 363 -19.36 29.21 -19.81
N LEU A 364 -18.33 29.70 -20.51
CA LEU A 364 -18.17 31.10 -20.94
C LEU A 364 -18.34 31.29 -22.45
N THR A 365 -19.10 30.42 -23.12
CA THR A 365 -19.44 30.62 -24.54
C THR A 365 -20.18 31.94 -24.78
N ASP A 366 -21.08 32.34 -23.87
CA ASP A 366 -21.58 33.72 -23.78
C ASP A 366 -20.99 34.41 -22.54
N GLU A 367 -19.99 35.25 -22.78
CA GLU A 367 -19.26 35.97 -21.72
C GLU A 367 -20.13 36.94 -20.91
N ASN A 368 -21.29 37.34 -21.43
CA ASN A 368 -22.23 38.20 -20.70
C ASN A 368 -23.22 37.39 -19.86
N ASN A 369 -23.29 36.07 -20.08
CA ASN A 369 -24.19 35.16 -19.38
C ASN A 369 -23.49 33.82 -19.08
N PRO A 370 -22.56 33.78 -18.10
CA PRO A 370 -21.91 32.55 -17.67
C PRO A 370 -22.93 31.53 -17.15
N ILE A 371 -22.87 30.29 -17.64
CA ILE A 371 -23.77 29.21 -17.23
C ILE A 371 -22.98 28.19 -16.41
N VAL A 372 -23.48 27.83 -15.23
CA VAL A 372 -22.95 26.69 -14.46
C VAL A 372 -23.44 25.41 -15.12
N LEU A 373 -22.51 24.57 -15.60
CA LEU A 373 -22.80 23.32 -16.29
C LEU A 373 -23.03 22.16 -15.32
N SER A 374 -22.19 22.06 -14.30
CA SER A 374 -22.19 20.99 -13.30
C SER A 374 -21.37 21.44 -12.08
N ARG A 375 -21.36 20.59 -11.05
CA ARG A 375 -20.58 20.76 -9.83
C ARG A 375 -20.04 19.41 -9.38
N VAL A 376 -18.86 19.42 -8.77
CA VAL A 376 -18.35 18.29 -7.98
C VAL A 376 -18.32 18.77 -6.53
N ILE A 377 -19.04 18.08 -5.65
CA ILE A 377 -19.14 18.38 -4.23
C ILE A 377 -18.09 17.52 -3.53
N PHE A 378 -17.25 18.15 -2.71
CA PHE A 378 -16.27 17.45 -1.87
C PHE A 378 -16.83 17.38 -0.45
N ALA A 379 -16.54 16.30 0.27
CA ALA A 379 -16.91 16.20 1.68
C ALA A 379 -16.12 17.23 2.50
N GLY A 380 -16.69 17.65 3.61
CA GLY A 380 -16.00 18.38 4.67
C GLY A 380 -16.10 17.58 5.96
N GLU A 381 -15.90 18.24 7.10
CA GLU A 381 -15.96 17.57 8.41
C GLU A 381 -17.36 16.96 8.66
N PRO A 382 -17.44 15.66 9.00
CA PRO A 382 -18.68 15.02 9.45
C PRO A 382 -19.28 15.72 10.67
N SER A 383 -20.57 15.97 10.63
CA SER A 383 -21.29 16.70 11.69
C SER A 383 -22.38 15.87 12.36
N ALA A 384 -22.79 14.76 11.77
CA ALA A 384 -23.68 13.77 12.38
C ALA A 384 -23.66 12.45 11.61
N THR A 385 -23.89 11.35 12.34
CA THR A 385 -24.18 10.03 11.78
C THR A 385 -25.57 9.59 12.24
N ALA A 386 -26.27 8.83 11.39
CA ALA A 386 -27.52 8.17 11.75
C ALA A 386 -27.62 6.84 11.00
N ILE A 387 -28.27 5.85 11.61
CA ILE A 387 -28.45 4.52 11.01
C ILE A 387 -29.88 4.02 11.24
N SER A 388 -30.46 3.37 10.22
CA SER A 388 -31.75 2.69 10.32
C SER A 388 -31.76 1.43 9.46
N GLY A 389 -31.77 0.25 10.09
CA GLY A 389 -31.52 -1.01 9.39
C GLY A 389 -30.17 -0.96 8.67
N ALA A 390 -30.14 -1.34 7.39
CA ALA A 390 -28.96 -1.31 6.54
C ALA A 390 -28.73 0.03 5.82
N ILE A 391 -29.35 1.13 6.27
CA ILE A 391 -29.16 2.46 5.66
C ILE A 391 -28.43 3.36 6.67
N GLY A 392 -27.22 3.78 6.31
CA GLY A 392 -26.46 4.81 7.00
C GLY A 392 -26.65 6.19 6.37
N VAL A 393 -26.66 7.25 7.17
CA VAL A 393 -26.63 8.64 6.72
C VAL A 393 -25.51 9.39 7.42
N LEU A 394 -24.63 9.98 6.63
CA LEU A 394 -23.55 10.84 7.09
C LEU A 394 -23.88 12.30 6.73
N ALA A 395 -24.14 13.13 7.73
CA ALA A 395 -24.20 14.58 7.58
C ALA A 395 -22.79 15.15 7.54
N VAL A 396 -22.57 16.01 6.57
CA VAL A 396 -21.26 16.58 6.29
C VAL A 396 -21.41 18.09 6.15
N GLY A 397 -21.40 18.80 7.28
CA GLY A 397 -21.40 20.26 7.34
C GLY A 397 -22.28 20.92 6.27
N LEU A 398 -21.67 21.78 5.44
CA LEU A 398 -22.31 22.47 4.30
C LEU A 398 -22.37 21.62 3.01
N SER A 399 -21.76 20.43 3.00
CA SER A 399 -21.74 19.49 1.86
C SER A 399 -22.99 18.62 1.80
N GLY A 400 -23.83 18.62 2.84
CA GLY A 400 -25.15 18.00 2.85
C GLY A 400 -25.15 16.62 3.50
N LEU A 401 -25.88 15.67 2.92
CA LEU A 401 -26.08 14.31 3.44
C LEU A 401 -25.60 13.28 2.43
N ASN A 402 -24.86 12.27 2.88
CA ASN A 402 -24.52 11.07 2.11
C ASN A 402 -25.39 9.91 2.60
N PHE A 403 -26.08 9.23 1.68
CA PHE A 403 -26.87 8.03 1.96
C PHE A 403 -26.06 6.80 1.57
N ILE A 404 -25.97 5.83 2.47
CA ILE A 404 -25.01 4.73 2.41
C ILE A 404 -25.74 3.41 2.61
N ASN A 405 -25.47 2.46 1.72
CA ASN A 405 -25.92 1.09 1.81
C ASN A 405 -24.95 0.31 2.70
N LEU A 406 -25.47 -0.26 3.77
CA LEU A 406 -24.77 -1.09 4.74
C LEU A 406 -25.34 -2.53 4.73
N THR A 407 -25.89 -2.97 3.58
CA THR A 407 -26.33 -4.37 3.37
C THR A 407 -25.14 -5.30 3.15
N ASP A 408 -23.98 -4.75 2.82
CA ASP A 408 -22.71 -5.42 3.00
C ASP A 408 -21.84 -4.44 3.77
N ILE A 409 -21.53 -4.78 5.01
CA ILE A 409 -20.73 -3.92 5.88
C ILE A 409 -19.24 -4.05 5.60
N THR A 410 -18.82 -5.04 4.81
CA THR A 410 -17.45 -5.16 4.30
C THR A 410 -17.22 -4.24 3.10
N ASP A 411 -18.27 -3.95 2.33
CA ASP A 411 -18.25 -3.02 1.18
C ASP A 411 -19.41 -2.01 1.27
N PRO A 412 -19.31 -1.00 2.14
CA PRO A 412 -20.35 0.02 2.24
C PRO A 412 -20.39 0.90 0.98
N ILE A 413 -21.56 1.04 0.36
CA ILE A 413 -21.71 1.75 -0.92
C ILE A 413 -22.51 3.04 -0.74
N ILE A 414 -21.97 4.18 -1.16
CA ILE A 414 -22.72 5.43 -1.24
C ILE A 414 -23.81 5.31 -2.33
N ILE A 415 -25.08 5.37 -1.91
CA ILE A 415 -26.24 5.33 -2.80
C ILE A 415 -26.42 6.69 -3.48
N SER A 416 -26.43 7.76 -2.69
CA SER A 416 -26.68 9.12 -3.20
C SER A 416 -26.17 10.21 -2.26
N LYS A 417 -26.14 11.45 -2.77
CA LYS A 417 -25.80 12.66 -2.00
C LYS A 417 -26.94 13.68 -2.13
N PHE A 418 -27.35 14.28 -1.01
CA PHE A 418 -28.38 15.33 -0.96
C PHE A 418 -27.77 16.64 -0.46
N LEU A 419 -28.02 17.76 -1.16
CA LEU A 419 -27.50 19.08 -0.80
C LEU A 419 -28.58 20.16 -0.87
N ASN A 420 -28.70 20.96 0.19
CA ASN A 420 -29.47 22.20 0.25
C ASN A 420 -28.53 23.39 0.46
N GLU A 421 -28.34 24.23 -0.56
CA GLU A 421 -27.31 25.28 -0.58
C GLU A 421 -27.37 26.21 0.66
N GLY A 422 -26.24 26.34 1.37
CA GLY A 422 -26.10 27.23 2.52
C GLY A 422 -26.71 26.71 3.83
N THR A 423 -27.18 25.46 3.84
CA THR A 423 -27.72 24.78 5.02
C THR A 423 -26.71 23.77 5.52
N SER A 424 -26.32 23.85 6.79
CA SER A 424 -25.52 22.82 7.44
C SER A 424 -26.42 21.84 8.17
N TYR A 425 -26.09 20.56 8.16
CA TYR A 425 -26.81 19.50 8.87
C TYR A 425 -26.03 19.11 10.13
N TYR A 426 -26.67 19.04 11.29
CA TYR A 426 -25.97 18.80 12.58
C TYR A 426 -26.44 17.56 13.33
N ASP A 427 -27.67 17.11 13.08
CA ASP A 427 -28.20 15.89 13.68
C ASP A 427 -29.42 15.40 12.90
N ILE A 428 -29.68 14.11 12.95
CA ILE A 428 -30.63 13.44 12.07
C ILE A 428 -31.39 12.36 12.85
N VAL A 429 -32.70 12.28 12.62
CA VAL A 429 -33.53 11.17 13.11
C VAL A 429 -34.40 10.60 12.00
N PHE A 430 -34.47 9.27 11.95
CA PHE A 430 -35.30 8.51 11.02
C PHE A 430 -36.73 8.34 11.55
N ASP A 431 -37.69 8.45 10.64
CA ASP A 431 -39.04 7.93 10.80
C ASP A 431 -39.47 7.21 9.53
N SER A 432 -39.15 5.92 9.45
CA SER A 432 -39.46 5.08 8.29
C SER A 432 -38.94 5.71 6.97
N ASP A 433 -39.83 6.24 6.12
CA ASP A 433 -39.52 6.84 4.82
C ASP A 433 -39.26 8.37 4.87
N VAL A 434 -39.18 8.94 6.08
CA VAL A 434 -38.96 10.37 6.31
C VAL A 434 -37.72 10.57 7.17
N LEU A 435 -36.90 11.55 6.78
CA LEU A 435 -35.73 11.96 7.52
C LEU A 435 -35.93 13.39 8.05
N TYR A 436 -35.75 13.59 9.35
CA TYR A 436 -35.81 14.90 9.99
C TYR A 436 -34.41 15.34 10.38
N CYS A 437 -34.04 16.57 10.02
CA CYS A 437 -32.69 17.06 10.24
C CYS A 437 -32.67 18.37 11.02
N ALA A 438 -31.84 18.44 12.06
CA ALA A 438 -31.42 19.69 12.68
C ALA A 438 -30.39 20.38 11.78
N THR A 439 -30.57 21.68 11.57
CA THR A 439 -29.78 22.45 10.61
C THR A 439 -29.39 23.83 11.12
N SER A 440 -28.48 24.50 10.40
CA SER A 440 -28.11 25.90 10.64
C SER A 440 -29.27 26.89 10.50
N THR A 441 -30.41 26.44 9.96
CA THR A 441 -31.63 27.26 9.76
C THR A 441 -32.84 26.78 10.56
N GLY A 442 -32.69 25.70 11.34
CA GLY A 442 -33.77 25.06 12.11
C GLY A 442 -33.99 23.62 11.68
N LEU A 443 -35.19 23.30 11.16
CA LEU A 443 -35.59 21.93 10.76
C LEU A 443 -35.73 21.83 9.24
N ASP A 444 -35.13 20.81 8.64
CA ASP A 444 -35.40 20.35 7.27
C ASP A 444 -36.04 18.94 7.32
N VAL A 445 -36.95 18.65 6.40
CA VAL A 445 -37.69 17.37 6.35
C VAL A 445 -37.58 16.79 4.95
N LEU A 446 -37.01 15.59 4.85
CA LEU A 446 -36.70 14.93 3.59
C LEU A 446 -37.55 13.68 3.39
N ASN A 447 -37.96 13.43 2.16
CA ASN A 447 -38.50 12.14 1.74
C ASN A 447 -37.35 11.26 1.22
N ILE A 448 -37.25 10.05 1.80
CA ILE A 448 -36.21 9.07 1.49
C ILE A 448 -36.78 7.75 0.95
N THR A 449 -38.03 7.74 0.46
CA THR A 449 -38.65 6.55 -0.16
C THR A 449 -37.89 6.08 -1.41
N ASP A 450 -37.24 7.01 -2.12
CA ASP A 450 -36.35 6.75 -3.24
C ASP A 450 -35.00 7.38 -2.95
N LEU A 451 -34.03 6.57 -2.52
CA LEU A 451 -32.71 7.04 -2.12
C LEU A 451 -31.91 7.61 -3.30
N ASP A 452 -32.21 7.25 -4.55
CA ASP A 452 -31.59 7.89 -5.73
C ASP A 452 -32.11 9.32 -5.95
N ASN A 453 -33.29 9.65 -5.39
CA ASN A 453 -34.00 10.91 -5.62
C ASN A 453 -34.55 11.52 -4.32
N VAL A 454 -33.67 11.69 -3.33
CA VAL A 454 -34.02 12.35 -2.06
C VAL A 454 -34.45 13.81 -2.30
N VAL A 455 -35.56 14.21 -1.68
CA VAL A 455 -36.13 15.55 -1.83
C VAL A 455 -36.58 16.15 -0.50
N SER A 456 -36.29 17.44 -0.29
CA SER A 456 -36.89 18.20 0.81
C SER A 456 -38.38 18.43 0.55
N ILE A 457 -39.22 18.06 1.53
CA ILE A 457 -40.68 18.10 1.47
C ILE A 457 -41.30 19.09 2.47
N GLY A 458 -40.54 19.52 3.48
CA GLY A 458 -40.99 20.44 4.51
C GLY A 458 -39.82 21.06 5.26
N SER A 459 -40.05 22.18 5.94
CA SER A 459 -39.04 22.81 6.80
C SER A 459 -39.69 23.73 7.83
N TYR A 460 -38.96 24.04 8.91
CA TYR A 460 -39.38 25.01 9.91
C TYR A 460 -38.18 25.86 10.36
N VAL A 461 -38.30 27.18 10.22
CA VAL A 461 -37.18 28.10 10.45
C VAL A 461 -37.09 28.51 11.91
N THR A 462 -35.92 28.31 12.51
CA THR A 462 -35.52 28.78 13.86
C THR A 462 -34.13 29.41 13.80
N SER A 463 -33.49 29.63 14.95
CA SER A 463 -32.02 29.73 15.02
C SER A 463 -31.38 28.35 14.78
N GLU A 464 -30.05 28.30 14.65
CA GLU A 464 -29.27 27.07 14.47
C GLU A 464 -29.66 26.02 15.52
N ALA A 465 -30.03 24.82 15.04
CA ALA A 465 -30.34 23.66 15.86
C ALA A 465 -29.19 22.66 15.74
N ARG A 466 -28.68 22.17 16.89
CA ARG A 466 -27.51 21.28 16.93
C ARG A 466 -27.83 19.81 17.15
N SER A 467 -29.03 19.52 17.60
CA SER A 467 -29.49 18.16 17.91
C SER A 467 -30.99 18.06 17.67
N ILE A 468 -31.51 16.84 17.56
CA ILE A 468 -32.93 16.58 17.29
C ILE A 468 -33.39 15.30 18.02
N ALA A 469 -34.60 15.32 18.56
CA ALA A 469 -35.26 14.11 19.05
C ALA A 469 -36.71 14.03 18.55
N LEU A 470 -37.15 12.82 18.21
CA LEU A 470 -38.51 12.52 17.77
C LEU A 470 -39.24 11.67 18.81
N ASP A 471 -40.45 12.07 19.21
CA ASP A 471 -41.37 11.22 19.97
C ASP A 471 -42.82 11.43 19.47
N ASN A 472 -43.46 10.36 19.01
CA ASN A 472 -44.89 10.32 18.62
C ASN A 472 -45.34 11.52 17.75
N ASP A 473 -44.71 11.73 16.59
CA ASP A 473 -44.97 12.82 15.63
C ASP A 473 -44.58 14.24 16.11
N ILE A 474 -43.83 14.36 17.21
CA ILE A 474 -43.30 15.63 17.70
C ILE A 474 -41.77 15.63 17.65
N ILE A 475 -41.22 16.64 16.97
CA ILE A 475 -39.80 16.96 16.99
C ILE A 475 -39.49 17.92 18.14
N TYR A 476 -38.50 17.57 18.96
CA TYR A 476 -37.91 18.43 19.96
C TYR A 476 -36.57 18.95 19.45
N LEU A 477 -36.48 20.27 19.29
CA LEU A 477 -35.38 20.93 18.59
C LEU A 477 -34.68 21.95 19.52
N PRO A 478 -33.57 21.58 20.17
CA PRO A 478 -32.73 22.51 20.92
C PRO A 478 -31.95 23.45 19.99
N THR A 479 -31.94 24.74 20.31
CA THR A 479 -31.28 25.76 19.48
C THR A 479 -30.26 26.60 20.23
N ILE A 480 -29.34 27.22 19.49
CA ILE A 480 -28.24 28.03 20.04
C ILE A 480 -28.71 29.32 20.73
N ASP A 481 -29.93 29.80 20.48
CA ASP A 481 -30.48 30.94 21.21
C ASP A 481 -30.98 30.58 22.63
N GLY A 482 -31.00 29.29 22.97
CA GLY A 482 -31.38 28.76 24.27
C GLY A 482 -32.82 28.30 24.40
N ASP A 483 -33.58 28.31 23.30
CA ASP A 483 -34.94 27.79 23.26
C ASP A 483 -34.95 26.29 22.91
N LEU A 484 -35.83 25.53 23.57
CA LEU A 484 -36.23 24.19 23.12
C LEU A 484 -37.60 24.30 22.44
N TYR A 485 -37.63 24.02 21.14
CA TYR A 485 -38.86 24.01 20.35
C TYR A 485 -39.48 22.62 20.34
N SER A 486 -40.81 22.54 20.36
CA SER A 486 -41.58 21.34 20.04
C SER A 486 -42.38 21.61 18.76
N ILE A 487 -42.19 20.78 17.75
CA ILE A 487 -42.73 20.98 16.41
C ILE A 487 -43.56 19.73 16.06
N ASP A 488 -44.84 19.94 15.78
CA ASP A 488 -45.75 18.92 15.29
C ASP A 488 -45.44 18.62 13.82
N VAL A 489 -45.06 17.37 13.57
CA VAL A 489 -44.71 16.85 12.24
C VAL A 489 -45.68 15.75 11.76
N THR A 490 -46.89 15.69 12.34
CA THR A 490 -47.96 14.78 11.88
C THR A 490 -48.22 14.89 10.37
N ASP A 491 -48.04 16.11 9.82
CA ASP A 491 -47.89 16.34 8.38
C ASP A 491 -46.44 16.79 8.09
N PRO A 492 -45.55 15.89 7.65
CA PRO A 492 -44.14 16.22 7.42
C PRO A 492 -43.93 17.27 6.33
N THR A 493 -44.92 17.48 5.45
CA THR A 493 -44.85 18.53 4.42
C THR A 493 -45.17 19.92 4.95
N ASN A 494 -45.71 20.01 6.16
CA ASN A 494 -46.05 21.26 6.82
C ASN A 494 -45.83 21.17 8.35
N PRO A 495 -44.57 21.18 8.82
CA PRO A 495 -44.26 21.22 10.25
C PRO A 495 -44.83 22.47 10.93
N VAL A 496 -45.37 22.32 12.15
CA VAL A 496 -46.01 23.43 12.89
C VAL A 496 -45.49 23.49 14.32
N LEU A 497 -45.12 24.69 14.79
CA LEU A 497 -44.76 24.93 16.18
C LEU A 497 -45.92 24.60 17.14
N ALA A 498 -45.67 23.67 18.07
CA ALA A 498 -46.55 23.36 19.19
C ALA A 498 -46.26 24.29 20.39
N HIS A 499 -44.98 24.42 20.78
CA HIS A 499 -44.53 25.24 21.90
C HIS A 499 -43.02 25.52 21.85
N SER A 500 -42.55 26.55 22.56
CA SER A 500 -41.13 26.75 22.86
C SER A 500 -40.92 27.09 24.33
N VAL A 501 -39.81 26.64 24.90
CA VAL A 501 -39.41 26.93 26.29
C VAL A 501 -37.96 27.41 26.33
N ASP A 502 -37.74 28.57 26.96
CA ASP A 502 -36.40 29.15 27.16
C ASP A 502 -35.69 28.42 28.31
N LEU A 503 -34.62 27.68 27.96
CA LEU A 503 -33.78 26.94 28.91
C LEU A 503 -32.52 27.72 29.31
N THR A 504 -32.29 28.87 28.68
CA THR A 504 -31.12 29.75 28.78
C THR A 504 -29.80 29.07 28.39
N ASN A 505 -28.91 29.81 27.69
CA ASN A 505 -27.61 29.36 27.17
C ASN A 505 -27.68 28.46 25.92
N TYR A 506 -26.55 28.25 25.26
CA TYR A 506 -26.43 27.36 24.10
C TYR A 506 -26.81 25.92 24.47
N LEU A 507 -27.72 25.32 23.69
CA LEU A 507 -28.14 23.93 23.82
C LEU A 507 -27.35 23.08 22.82
N PHE A 508 -26.92 21.89 23.23
CA PHE A 508 -26.01 21.05 22.44
C PHE A 508 -26.67 19.75 21.99
N ASP A 509 -27.18 18.94 22.92
CA ASP A 509 -27.76 17.64 22.65
C ASP A 509 -29.06 17.40 23.44
N ILE A 510 -29.90 16.48 22.96
CA ILE A 510 -31.18 16.11 23.57
C ILE A 510 -31.44 14.60 23.46
N VAL A 511 -31.97 14.02 24.55
CA VAL A 511 -32.58 12.69 24.51
C VAL A 511 -33.95 12.70 25.17
N VAL A 512 -34.88 11.90 24.64
CA VAL A 512 -36.26 11.77 25.14
C VAL A 512 -36.46 10.39 25.77
N ASN A 513 -37.05 10.35 26.96
CA ASN A 513 -37.45 9.10 27.60
C ASN A 513 -38.83 9.25 28.25
N GLY A 514 -39.82 8.61 27.63
CA GLY A 514 -41.21 8.65 28.06
C GLY A 514 -41.75 10.08 28.06
N THR A 515 -42.01 10.64 29.23
CA THR A 515 -42.62 11.98 29.36
C THR A 515 -41.61 13.10 29.61
N HIS A 516 -40.31 12.85 29.48
CA HIS A 516 -39.26 13.82 29.79
C HIS A 516 -38.22 13.92 28.68
N ALA A 517 -37.72 15.14 28.46
CA ALA A 517 -36.55 15.42 27.65
C ALA A 517 -35.38 15.86 28.54
N PHE A 518 -34.18 15.34 28.26
CA PHE A 518 -32.93 15.67 28.92
C PHE A 518 -32.06 16.46 27.94
N VAL A 519 -31.75 17.71 28.27
CA VAL A 519 -31.10 18.65 27.34
C VAL A 519 -29.78 19.16 27.92
N THR A 520 -28.69 18.99 27.19
CA THR A 520 -27.34 19.45 27.58
C THR A 520 -27.11 20.89 27.14
N LYS A 521 -26.32 21.63 27.95
CA LYS A 521 -26.12 23.08 27.79
C LYS A 521 -24.66 23.48 27.93
N GLY A 522 -23.73 22.64 27.46
CA GLY A 522 -22.30 22.86 27.60
C GLY A 522 -21.92 23.11 29.05
N THR A 523 -21.17 24.18 29.31
CA THR A 523 -20.71 24.55 30.68
C THR A 523 -21.83 24.89 31.68
N ALA A 524 -23.09 25.00 31.24
CA ALA A 524 -24.25 25.23 32.11
C ALA A 524 -24.93 23.94 32.60
N GLY A 525 -24.38 22.78 32.26
CA GLY A 525 -24.88 21.45 32.66
C GLY A 525 -26.12 21.02 31.89
N MET A 526 -27.02 20.30 32.55
CA MET A 526 -28.19 19.69 31.91
C MET A 526 -29.51 20.22 32.50
N THR A 527 -30.56 20.29 31.68
CA THR A 527 -31.93 20.60 32.11
C THR A 527 -32.89 19.48 31.73
N VAL A 528 -33.78 19.11 32.66
CA VAL A 528 -34.86 18.14 32.41
C VAL A 528 -36.16 18.89 32.20
N VAL A 529 -36.87 18.57 31.12
CA VAL A 529 -38.11 19.22 30.70
C VAL A 529 -39.24 18.18 30.67
N ASP A 530 -40.39 18.53 31.25
CA ASP A 530 -41.63 17.76 31.13
C ASP A 530 -42.24 18.02 29.75
N ILE A 531 -42.35 16.96 28.96
CA ILE A 531 -42.88 16.97 27.61
C ILE A 531 -44.21 16.22 27.48
N THR A 532 -44.84 15.82 28.61
CA THR A 532 -46.14 15.13 28.64
C THR A 532 -47.21 15.82 27.80
N THR A 533 -47.14 17.15 27.72
CA THR A 533 -47.98 17.96 26.84
C THR A 533 -47.08 18.84 25.98
N PRO A 534 -46.77 18.44 24.73
CA PRO A 534 -45.84 19.16 23.86
C PRO A 534 -46.23 20.62 23.63
N THR A 535 -47.54 20.93 23.63
CA THR A 535 -48.06 22.32 23.51
C THR A 535 -47.85 23.19 24.75
N SER A 536 -47.30 22.65 25.84
CA SER A 536 -47.09 23.32 27.13
C SER A 536 -45.96 22.68 27.94
N MET A 537 -44.75 22.62 27.37
CA MET A 537 -43.56 22.09 28.07
C MET A 537 -43.17 22.93 29.29
N SER A 538 -42.53 22.30 30.29
CA SER A 538 -42.05 23.03 31.47
C SER A 538 -40.78 22.42 32.08
N ILE A 539 -39.94 23.27 32.66
CA ILE A 539 -38.68 22.84 33.31
C ILE A 539 -39.02 22.09 34.61
N VAL A 540 -38.49 20.87 34.75
CA VAL A 540 -38.59 20.05 35.96
C VAL A 540 -37.44 20.38 36.90
N THR A 541 -36.20 20.27 36.42
CA THR A 541 -34.98 20.49 37.21
C THR A 541 -33.79 20.86 36.32
N THR A 542 -32.74 21.43 36.93
CA THR A 542 -31.47 21.73 36.28
C THR A 542 -30.35 21.20 37.14
N LEU A 543 -29.42 20.46 36.53
CA LEU A 543 -28.28 19.84 37.18
C LEU A 543 -26.99 20.46 36.62
N ALA A 544 -26.08 20.85 37.51
CA ALA A 544 -24.73 21.24 37.11
C ALA A 544 -23.89 19.97 36.91
N THR A 545 -23.23 19.89 35.76
CA THR A 545 -22.26 18.83 35.45
C THR A 545 -20.83 19.28 35.85
N PRO A 546 -19.94 18.34 36.22
CA PRO A 546 -18.54 18.62 36.53
C PRO A 546 -17.76 19.40 35.46
N SER A 547 -17.96 19.12 34.17
CA SER A 547 -17.47 19.91 33.02
C SER A 547 -18.58 20.18 32.00
N GLY A 548 -18.25 20.86 30.89
CA GLY A 548 -19.23 21.13 29.85
C GLY A 548 -19.78 19.84 29.25
N SER A 549 -21.11 19.76 29.16
CA SER A 549 -21.85 18.61 28.62
C SER A 549 -22.15 18.80 27.13
N ASP A 550 -21.69 17.89 26.28
CA ASP A 550 -22.03 17.82 24.84
C ASP A 550 -23.06 16.72 24.61
N GLY A 551 -22.64 15.47 24.39
CA GLY A 551 -23.51 14.33 24.10
C GLY A 551 -24.32 13.80 25.30
N VAL A 552 -25.52 13.27 25.03
CA VAL A 552 -26.37 12.61 26.04
C VAL A 552 -27.14 11.44 25.46
N ASP A 553 -27.23 10.34 26.21
CA ASP A 553 -28.13 9.24 25.89
C ASP A 553 -28.67 8.53 27.15
N ILE A 554 -29.76 7.77 27.01
CA ILE A 554 -30.49 7.18 28.13
C ILE A 554 -30.99 5.76 27.84
N ASN A 555 -30.69 4.84 28.76
CA ASN A 555 -31.27 3.52 28.80
C ASN A 555 -32.07 3.30 30.09
N GLY A 556 -33.40 3.23 29.97
CA GLY A 556 -34.30 3.00 31.10
C GLY A 556 -34.26 4.12 32.15
N HIS A 557 -33.44 3.97 33.20
CA HIS A 557 -33.25 4.96 34.27
C HIS A 557 -31.79 5.41 34.41
N ILE A 558 -30.93 4.99 33.49
CA ILE A 558 -29.50 5.27 33.47
C ILE A 558 -29.24 6.25 32.33
N LEU A 559 -28.72 7.43 32.68
CA LEU A 559 -28.41 8.51 31.76
C LEU A 559 -26.90 8.67 31.67
N ALA A 560 -26.33 8.59 30.47
CA ALA A 560 -24.92 8.86 30.20
C ALA A 560 -24.76 10.27 29.60
N ILE A 561 -23.75 11.00 30.05
CA ILE A 561 -23.41 12.34 29.53
C ILE A 561 -21.94 12.37 29.17
N ALA A 562 -21.63 12.74 27.92
CA ALA A 562 -20.29 13.10 27.49
C ALA A 562 -19.92 14.49 28.03
N GLU A 563 -18.87 14.56 28.84
CA GLU A 563 -18.45 15.78 29.52
C GLU A 563 -17.05 16.24 29.11
N LEU A 564 -16.76 16.43 27.82
CA LEU A 564 -15.48 16.94 27.29
C LEU A 564 -14.27 16.44 28.12
N THR A 565 -13.68 17.27 28.99
CA THR A 565 -12.47 16.94 29.77
C THR A 565 -12.66 15.98 30.96
N ASN A 566 -13.87 15.55 31.28
CA ASN A 566 -14.15 14.57 32.35
C ASN A 566 -14.68 13.23 31.83
N GLY A 567 -14.62 12.99 30.52
CA GLY A 567 -15.10 11.78 29.86
C GLY A 567 -16.60 11.56 30.05
N VAL A 568 -17.02 10.32 30.29
CA VAL A 568 -18.44 9.98 30.48
C VAL A 568 -18.81 9.97 31.96
N ASN A 569 -19.90 10.66 32.30
CA ASN A 569 -20.52 10.60 33.63
C ASN A 569 -21.92 9.98 33.53
N VAL A 570 -22.19 9.01 34.40
CA VAL A 570 -23.46 8.28 34.43
C VAL A 570 -24.30 8.71 35.63
N TYR A 571 -25.60 8.88 35.42
CA TYR A 571 -26.56 9.35 36.41
C TYR A 571 -27.75 8.40 36.52
N ASN A 572 -28.23 8.18 37.74
CA ASN A 572 -29.52 7.53 37.97
C ASN A 572 -30.64 8.60 37.98
N VAL A 573 -31.59 8.44 37.07
CA VAL A 573 -32.72 9.38 36.86
C VAL A 573 -34.08 8.79 37.22
N SER A 574 -34.11 7.70 38.01
CA SER A 574 -35.37 7.10 38.49
C SER A 574 -36.19 8.04 39.39
N ASP A 575 -35.54 8.99 40.08
CA ASP A 575 -36.17 10.09 40.81
C ASP A 575 -35.60 11.44 40.36
N LEU A 576 -36.34 12.14 39.50
CA LEU A 576 -35.96 13.46 38.97
C LEU A 576 -35.87 14.55 40.06
N GLY A 577 -36.43 14.32 41.25
CA GLY A 577 -36.26 15.21 42.40
C GLY A 577 -34.92 15.04 43.13
N SER A 578 -34.20 13.94 42.84
CA SER A 578 -32.96 13.55 43.50
C SER A 578 -32.03 12.77 42.56
N ILE A 579 -31.70 13.35 41.40
CA ILE A 579 -30.74 12.77 40.45
C ILE A 579 -29.37 12.62 41.13
N THR A 580 -28.78 11.42 41.04
CA THR A 580 -27.48 11.10 41.63
C THR A 580 -26.50 10.60 40.57
N SER A 581 -25.28 11.15 40.58
CA SER A 581 -24.15 10.60 39.82
C SER A 581 -23.75 9.24 40.39
N LEU A 582 -23.44 8.31 39.51
CA LEU A 582 -22.87 6.99 39.81
C LEU A 582 -21.34 7.07 39.68
N ASP A 583 -20.60 6.30 40.47
CA ASP A 583 -19.12 6.39 40.58
C ASP A 583 -18.37 5.86 39.34
N GLY A 584 -19.08 5.40 38.31
CA GLY A 584 -18.52 5.04 37.01
C GLY A 584 -18.05 6.28 36.23
N LYS A 585 -16.79 6.67 36.42
CA LYS A 585 -16.15 7.73 35.64
C LYS A 585 -15.20 7.14 34.63
N ILE A 586 -15.44 7.45 33.36
CA ILE A 586 -14.53 7.12 32.27
C ILE A 586 -13.67 8.36 31.98
N SER A 587 -12.35 8.18 31.81
CA SER A 587 -11.43 9.30 31.56
C SER A 587 -11.18 9.46 30.06
N GLY A 588 -11.21 10.69 29.55
CA GLY A 588 -10.97 10.97 28.13
C GLY A 588 -11.68 12.26 27.69
N ASN A 589 -11.34 12.77 26.50
CA ASN A 589 -12.04 13.90 25.88
C ASN A 589 -13.25 13.40 25.09
N THR A 590 -14.40 13.20 25.73
CA THR A 590 -15.58 12.56 25.09
C THR A 590 -16.51 13.56 24.42
N THR A 591 -16.97 13.21 23.21
CA THR A 591 -17.87 14.03 22.37
C THR A 591 -19.30 13.49 22.33
N LYS A 592 -19.49 12.20 22.05
CA LYS A 592 -20.81 11.54 21.90
C LYS A 592 -20.88 10.26 22.73
N VAL A 593 -22.11 9.89 23.12
CA VAL A 593 -22.44 8.63 23.81
C VAL A 593 -23.68 8.01 23.16
N ALA A 594 -23.76 6.68 23.15
CA ALA A 594 -24.93 5.94 22.69
C ALA A 594 -25.07 4.62 23.47
N PHE A 595 -26.29 4.24 23.83
CA PHE A 595 -26.60 2.93 24.38
C PHE A 595 -27.03 1.97 23.26
N ASP A 596 -26.53 0.74 23.32
CA ASP A 596 -27.11 -0.40 22.63
C ASP A 596 -27.37 -1.51 23.64
N GLY A 597 -28.60 -1.99 23.75
CA GLY A 597 -28.94 -2.99 24.77
C GLY A 597 -28.54 -2.54 26.19
N THR A 598 -27.57 -3.22 26.82
CA THR A 598 -26.98 -2.84 28.12
C THR A 598 -25.62 -2.16 28.01
N ASP A 599 -25.08 -2.04 26.80
CA ASP A 599 -23.74 -1.55 26.53
C ASP A 599 -23.77 -0.05 26.25
N LEU A 600 -22.72 0.63 26.71
CA LEU A 600 -22.54 2.07 26.55
C LEU A 600 -21.33 2.33 25.67
N LEU A 601 -21.59 2.84 24.48
CA LEU A 601 -20.57 3.30 23.54
C LEU A 601 -20.30 4.79 23.71
N TYR A 602 -19.05 5.20 23.50
CA TYR A 602 -18.65 6.60 23.57
C TYR A 602 -17.42 6.91 22.72
N THR A 603 -17.41 8.08 22.10
CA THR A 603 -16.30 8.54 21.25
C THR A 603 -15.39 9.49 22.00
N THR A 604 -14.09 9.42 21.74
CA THR A 604 -13.09 10.33 22.30
C THR A 604 -12.26 10.99 21.21
N LEU A 605 -11.84 12.23 21.46
CA LEU A 605 -10.98 12.97 20.53
C LEU A 605 -9.56 12.42 20.47
N ASP A 606 -9.07 11.75 21.51
CA ASP A 606 -7.65 11.41 21.62
C ASP A 606 -7.37 9.91 21.38
N ALA A 607 -8.39 9.07 21.37
CA ALA A 607 -8.22 7.62 21.42
C ALA A 607 -9.37 6.84 20.78
N GLY A 608 -10.15 7.44 19.86
CA GLY A 608 -11.14 6.68 19.08
C GLY A 608 -12.46 6.37 19.81
N LEU A 609 -13.10 5.27 19.41
CA LEU A 609 -14.37 4.76 19.94
C LEU A 609 -14.14 3.74 21.05
N PHE A 610 -14.97 3.80 22.09
CA PHE A 610 -14.90 2.87 23.21
C PHE A 610 -16.27 2.32 23.61
N MET A 611 -16.26 1.21 24.35
CA MET A 611 -17.45 0.64 25.00
C MET A 611 -17.16 0.22 26.43
N CYS A 612 -18.22 0.18 27.23
CA CYS A 612 -18.26 -0.58 28.46
C CYS A 612 -19.65 -1.21 28.70
N ASP A 613 -19.67 -2.38 29.34
CA ASP A 613 -20.89 -2.98 29.87
C ASP A 613 -21.48 -2.08 30.97
N ALA A 614 -22.68 -1.57 30.73
CA ALA A 614 -23.42 -0.73 31.67
C ALA A 614 -24.55 -1.48 32.41
N SER A 615 -24.54 -2.82 32.41
CA SER A 615 -25.44 -3.68 33.18
C SER A 615 -25.36 -3.42 34.69
N ASP A 616 -24.16 -3.11 35.20
CA ASP A 616 -23.94 -2.51 36.53
C ASP A 616 -23.38 -1.08 36.40
N PRO A 617 -24.24 -0.06 36.35
CA PRO A 617 -23.82 1.33 36.15
C PRO A 617 -23.13 1.93 37.38
N THR A 618 -23.02 1.17 38.49
CA THR A 618 -22.21 1.55 39.65
C THR A 618 -20.76 1.11 39.56
N ASN A 619 -20.46 0.24 38.59
CA ASN A 619 -19.14 -0.31 38.34
C ASN A 619 -19.02 -0.62 36.85
N LEU A 620 -18.75 0.40 36.03
CA LEU A 620 -18.44 0.25 34.61
C LEU A 620 -17.11 -0.53 34.50
N PRO A 621 -17.12 -1.82 34.09
CA PRO A 621 -15.91 -2.62 33.95
C PRO A 621 -15.04 -2.10 32.80
N GLY A 622 -13.86 -2.71 32.62
CA GLY A 622 -12.81 -2.28 31.68
C GLY A 622 -13.32 -1.68 30.38
N THR A 623 -12.81 -0.51 30.05
CA THR A 623 -13.10 0.20 28.80
C THR A 623 -12.34 -0.48 27.66
N ILE A 624 -13.07 -0.94 26.65
CA ILE A 624 -12.51 -1.53 25.43
C ILE A 624 -12.34 -0.40 24.41
N ASN A 625 -11.17 -0.30 23.78
CA ASN A 625 -10.90 0.66 22.72
C ASN A 625 -10.99 -0.05 21.36
N PHE A 626 -11.82 0.44 20.46
CA PHE A 626 -12.09 -0.17 19.15
C PHE A 626 -11.28 0.42 18.00
N ASP A 627 -10.59 1.52 18.24
CA ASP A 627 -9.84 2.23 17.22
C ASP A 627 -8.51 2.74 17.80
N ASP A 628 -7.40 2.35 17.16
CA ASP A 628 -6.04 2.65 17.62
C ASP A 628 -5.52 4.01 17.13
N GLY A 629 -6.33 4.79 16.39
CA GLY A 629 -5.97 6.16 16.07
C GLY A 629 -6.98 6.93 15.23
N GLY A 630 -7.89 7.66 15.88
CA GLY A 630 -8.78 8.62 15.24
C GLY A 630 -9.45 9.59 16.23
N SER A 631 -9.82 10.79 15.78
CA SER A 631 -10.59 11.76 16.58
C SER A 631 -12.10 11.57 16.29
N MET A 632 -12.70 10.53 16.84
CA MET A 632 -14.12 10.23 16.56
C MET A 632 -15.06 11.28 17.17
N THR A 633 -16.00 11.77 16.36
CA THR A 633 -16.89 12.88 16.73
C THR A 633 -18.36 12.52 16.78
N ASN A 634 -18.81 11.58 15.95
CA ASN A 634 -20.21 11.19 15.84
C ASN A 634 -20.36 9.68 16.00
N LEU A 635 -21.50 9.26 16.54
CA LEU A 635 -21.78 7.87 16.86
C LEU A 635 -23.27 7.61 16.65
N ALA A 636 -23.57 6.59 15.87
CA ALA A 636 -24.90 6.03 15.71
C ALA A 636 -24.80 4.50 15.81
N VAL A 637 -25.72 3.87 16.51
CA VAL A 637 -25.71 2.43 16.73
C VAL A 637 -27.09 1.87 16.40
N ASN A 638 -27.13 0.73 15.74
CA ASN A 638 -28.25 -0.20 15.80
C ASN A 638 -27.73 -1.54 16.35
N ASN A 639 -28.64 -2.42 16.80
CA ASN A 639 -28.35 -3.68 17.49
C ASN A 639 -27.32 -4.65 16.85
N SER A 640 -26.72 -4.32 15.70
CA SER A 640 -25.73 -5.14 15.00
C SER A 640 -24.59 -4.34 14.37
N ILE A 641 -24.74 -3.00 14.24
CA ILE A 641 -23.79 -2.15 13.52
C ILE A 641 -23.58 -0.85 14.31
N VAL A 642 -22.31 -0.52 14.52
CA VAL A 642 -21.89 0.82 14.95
C VAL A 642 -21.43 1.61 13.73
N PHE A 643 -22.01 2.78 13.54
CA PHE A 643 -21.73 3.71 12.45
C PHE A 643 -21.21 5.04 13.01
N THR A 644 -19.92 5.29 12.80
CA THR A 644 -19.17 6.36 13.47
C THR A 644 -18.35 7.15 12.45
N SER A 645 -17.90 8.36 12.80
CA SER A 645 -17.10 9.20 11.89
C SER A 645 -15.99 9.98 12.60
N ASP A 646 -14.85 10.12 11.93
CA ASP A 646 -13.69 10.92 12.37
C ASP A 646 -13.80 12.39 11.87
N VAL A 647 -13.04 13.32 12.45
CA VAL A 647 -12.85 14.70 11.96
C VAL A 647 -12.11 14.79 10.62
N VAL A 648 -11.43 13.74 10.18
CA VAL A 648 -10.60 13.73 8.95
C VAL A 648 -11.31 13.18 7.70
N ASP A 649 -12.65 13.17 7.69
CA ASP A 649 -13.50 12.87 6.53
C ASP A 649 -13.69 11.36 6.20
N SER A 650 -13.59 10.48 7.20
CA SER A 650 -13.91 9.04 7.06
C SER A 650 -15.08 8.64 7.97
N PHE A 651 -15.81 7.60 7.55
CA PHE A 651 -16.70 6.88 8.46
C PHE A 651 -16.23 5.44 8.60
N GLU A 652 -16.56 4.86 9.75
CA GLU A 652 -16.25 3.48 10.06
C GLU A 652 -17.54 2.72 10.36
N VAL A 653 -17.56 1.48 9.92
CA VAL A 653 -18.61 0.50 10.20
C VAL A 653 -17.99 -0.63 10.99
N ILE A 654 -18.51 -0.84 12.20
CA ILE A 654 -18.02 -1.86 13.12
C ILE A 654 -19.15 -2.85 13.36
N GLY A 655 -18.86 -4.14 13.18
CA GLY A 655 -19.78 -5.23 13.51
C GLY A 655 -19.65 -5.61 14.98
N ILE A 656 -20.78 -5.96 15.58
CA ILE A 656 -20.87 -6.45 16.97
C ILE A 656 -20.65 -7.96 16.98
N ASP A 657 -19.78 -8.50 17.83
CA ASP A 657 -19.56 -9.94 18.10
C ASP A 657 -19.94 -10.21 19.57
N THR A 658 -21.09 -10.84 19.77
CA THR A 658 -21.75 -10.94 21.08
C THR A 658 -21.19 -12.06 21.96
N ASP A 659 -20.61 -13.12 21.40
CA ASP A 659 -20.10 -14.29 22.14
C ASP A 659 -18.57 -14.45 22.11
N TYR A 660 -17.89 -13.53 21.45
CA TYR A 660 -16.43 -13.37 21.44
C TYR A 660 -15.69 -14.50 20.73
N ASP A 661 -16.30 -15.06 19.69
CA ASP A 661 -15.73 -16.12 18.86
C ASP A 661 -14.95 -15.60 17.64
N ARG A 662 -14.87 -14.26 17.48
CA ARG A 662 -14.22 -13.53 16.38
C ARG A 662 -15.08 -13.39 15.12
N LEU A 663 -16.35 -13.78 15.18
CA LEU A 663 -17.33 -13.68 14.11
C LEU A 663 -18.43 -12.69 14.54
N SER A 664 -18.63 -11.60 13.78
CA SER A 664 -19.67 -10.63 14.16
C SER A 664 -21.08 -11.21 13.99
N ASP A 665 -22.01 -10.86 14.88
CA ASP A 665 -23.45 -11.16 14.82
C ASP A 665 -24.03 -10.95 13.42
N TYR A 666 -23.56 -9.90 12.73
CA TYR A 666 -23.97 -9.61 11.38
C TYR A 666 -23.51 -10.69 10.40
N ILE A 667 -22.23 -11.05 10.47
CA ILE A 667 -21.59 -12.03 9.61
C ILE A 667 -22.19 -13.43 9.87
N GLU A 668 -22.33 -13.82 11.13
CA GLU A 668 -22.98 -15.07 11.54
C GLU A 668 -24.40 -15.19 10.99
N ASN A 669 -25.27 -14.20 11.21
CA ASN A 669 -26.65 -14.28 10.74
C ASN A 669 -26.79 -14.22 9.21
N THR A 670 -25.85 -13.55 8.54
CA THR A 670 -25.98 -13.22 7.10
C THR A 670 -25.31 -14.25 6.21
N TYR A 671 -24.13 -14.72 6.59
CA TYR A 671 -23.28 -15.57 5.76
C TYR A 671 -23.25 -17.01 6.24
N TRP A 672 -23.05 -17.23 7.54
CA TRP A 672 -22.64 -18.53 8.06
C TRP A 672 -23.77 -19.34 8.71
N GLY A 673 -24.76 -18.68 9.30
CA GLY A 673 -25.91 -19.32 9.95
C GLY A 673 -25.61 -19.88 11.34
N THR A 674 -24.44 -19.56 11.90
CA THR A 674 -24.04 -19.80 13.29
C THR A 674 -24.86 -18.96 14.27
N ASN A 675 -24.73 -19.22 15.57
CA ASN A 675 -25.53 -18.56 16.59
C ASN A 675 -24.74 -17.47 17.33
N PRO A 676 -25.12 -16.18 17.21
CA PRO A 676 -24.41 -15.03 17.80
C PRO A 676 -24.39 -14.93 19.33
N THR A 677 -24.72 -15.99 20.03
CA THR A 677 -24.72 -16.02 21.49
C THR A 677 -24.05 -17.27 22.04
N ILE A 678 -23.48 -18.10 21.16
CA ILE A 678 -22.81 -19.35 21.47
C ILE A 678 -21.57 -19.43 20.56
N ALA A 679 -20.41 -19.14 21.15
CA ALA A 679 -19.11 -19.12 20.48
C ALA A 679 -18.64 -20.43 19.80
N ASP A 680 -19.39 -21.51 19.99
CA ASP A 680 -19.13 -22.88 19.53
C ASP A 680 -20.51 -23.52 19.33
N THR A 681 -21.06 -23.32 18.14
CA THR A 681 -22.47 -23.54 17.81
C THR A 681 -22.82 -25.02 17.82
N ASP A 682 -21.93 -25.90 17.38
CA ASP A 682 -22.14 -27.34 17.23
C ASP A 682 -21.53 -28.18 18.39
N SER A 683 -20.68 -27.56 19.21
CA SER A 683 -20.03 -28.14 20.40
C SER A 683 -19.00 -29.22 20.11
N ASP A 684 -18.26 -29.10 19.01
CA ASP A 684 -17.14 -29.97 18.61
C ASP A 684 -15.81 -29.63 19.33
N GLY A 685 -15.68 -28.40 19.83
CA GLY A 685 -14.51 -27.87 20.51
C GLY A 685 -13.69 -26.83 19.74
N LEU A 686 -14.08 -26.48 18.53
CA LEU A 686 -13.63 -25.30 17.78
C LEU A 686 -14.61 -24.14 18.01
N LEU A 687 -14.13 -22.91 17.83
CA LEU A 687 -14.99 -21.72 17.88
C LEU A 687 -15.45 -21.41 16.47
N ASP A 688 -16.69 -20.93 16.27
CA ASP A 688 -17.25 -20.71 14.93
C ASP A 688 -16.34 -19.81 14.07
N GLY A 689 -15.72 -18.77 14.66
CA GLY A 689 -14.75 -17.93 13.96
C GLY A 689 -13.43 -18.62 13.64
N ASP A 690 -12.94 -19.54 14.48
CA ASP A 690 -11.73 -20.34 14.21
C ASP A 690 -12.00 -21.42 13.14
N GLU A 691 -13.21 -21.97 13.08
CA GLU A 691 -13.64 -22.90 12.03
C GLU A 691 -13.70 -22.20 10.66
N VAL A 692 -14.31 -21.01 10.59
CA VAL A 692 -14.34 -20.22 9.33
C VAL A 692 -12.91 -19.97 8.84
N ASP A 693 -12.00 -19.52 9.72
CA ASP A 693 -10.58 -19.33 9.40
C ASP A 693 -9.95 -20.66 8.89
N TYR A 694 -10.21 -21.79 9.57
CA TYR A 694 -9.67 -23.11 9.25
C TYR A 694 -10.05 -23.58 7.83
N TRP A 695 -11.32 -23.42 7.47
CA TRP A 695 -11.87 -23.84 6.18
C TRP A 695 -11.45 -22.92 5.03
N GLU A 696 -11.50 -21.60 5.26
CA GLU A 696 -11.10 -20.61 4.25
C GLU A 696 -9.62 -20.73 3.88
N ASP A 697 -8.73 -20.95 4.86
CA ASP A 697 -7.28 -21.14 4.62
C ASP A 697 -6.99 -22.37 3.74
N ARG A 698 -7.88 -23.36 3.75
CA ARG A 698 -7.80 -24.58 2.91
C ARG A 698 -8.53 -24.44 1.58
N GLY A 699 -9.20 -23.32 1.34
CA GLY A 699 -10.02 -23.10 0.15
C GLY A 699 -11.27 -23.97 0.11
N VAL A 700 -11.74 -24.41 1.28
CA VAL A 700 -13.01 -25.15 1.47
C VAL A 700 -14.10 -24.13 1.82
N ASP A 701 -15.28 -24.30 1.24
CA ASP A 701 -16.43 -23.43 1.54
C ASP A 701 -17.03 -23.86 2.90
N PRO A 702 -17.02 -23.01 3.95
CA PRO A 702 -17.49 -23.40 5.29
C PRO A 702 -18.95 -23.87 5.35
N ILE A 703 -19.76 -23.47 4.36
CA ILE A 703 -21.18 -23.89 4.24
C ILE A 703 -21.38 -25.07 3.29
N SER A 704 -20.31 -25.80 2.96
CA SER A 704 -20.40 -27.06 2.23
C SER A 704 -20.83 -28.21 3.16
N ASP A 705 -21.45 -29.22 2.56
CA ASP A 705 -21.98 -30.44 3.21
C ASP A 705 -21.19 -31.60 2.57
N TRP A 706 -20.07 -31.96 3.17
CA TRP A 706 -19.06 -32.82 2.55
C TRP A 706 -19.49 -34.30 2.52
N ASP A 707 -20.00 -34.78 3.64
CA ASP A 707 -20.46 -36.17 3.80
C ASP A 707 -21.89 -36.40 3.28
N GLY A 708 -22.66 -35.34 3.04
CA GLY A 708 -24.03 -35.38 2.54
C GLY A 708 -25.09 -35.69 3.61
N ASP A 709 -24.79 -35.49 4.90
CA ASP A 709 -25.68 -35.80 6.01
C ASP A 709 -26.76 -34.73 6.27
N THR A 710 -26.66 -33.60 5.56
CA THR A 710 -27.51 -32.39 5.56
C THR A 710 -27.17 -31.30 6.57
N PHE A 711 -26.15 -31.49 7.39
CA PHE A 711 -25.46 -30.39 8.08
C PHE A 711 -24.35 -29.85 7.16
N VAL A 712 -23.97 -28.60 7.39
CA VAL A 712 -22.79 -28.03 6.72
C VAL A 712 -21.63 -28.18 7.70
N ASN A 713 -20.40 -28.26 7.23
CA ASN A 713 -19.22 -28.50 8.07
C ASN A 713 -19.22 -27.61 9.33
N LEU A 714 -19.46 -26.29 9.17
CA LEU A 714 -19.53 -25.32 10.29
C LEU A 714 -20.64 -25.57 11.34
N LEU A 715 -21.57 -26.49 11.07
CA LEU A 715 -22.67 -26.85 11.96
C LEU A 715 -22.70 -28.36 12.21
N ASP A 716 -21.64 -29.07 11.84
CA ASP A 716 -21.52 -30.51 11.95
C ASP A 716 -20.32 -30.88 12.81
N ILE A 717 -20.58 -31.72 13.80
CA ILE A 717 -19.62 -32.06 14.86
C ILE A 717 -18.56 -33.08 14.39
N ASP A 718 -18.76 -33.69 13.21
CA ASP A 718 -18.02 -34.83 12.65
C ASP A 718 -18.22 -34.82 11.12
N SER A 719 -17.47 -33.95 10.43
CA SER A 719 -17.67 -33.54 9.03
C SER A 719 -17.43 -34.65 8.00
N ASP A 720 -16.71 -35.72 8.35
CA ASP A 720 -16.46 -36.87 7.48
C ASP A 720 -17.10 -38.18 7.98
N ASN A 721 -17.71 -38.14 9.17
CA ASN A 721 -18.42 -39.23 9.81
C ASN A 721 -17.54 -40.44 10.15
N ASP A 722 -16.26 -40.22 10.44
CA ASP A 722 -15.29 -41.24 10.88
C ASP A 722 -15.36 -41.52 12.39
N THR A 723 -16.13 -40.72 13.15
CA THR A 723 -16.38 -40.79 14.60
C THR A 723 -15.38 -40.08 15.52
N ILE A 724 -14.39 -39.41 14.96
CA ILE A 724 -13.62 -38.35 15.63
C ILE A 724 -14.36 -37.02 15.38
N THR A 725 -14.34 -36.09 16.34
CA THR A 725 -14.96 -34.79 16.12
C THR A 725 -13.96 -33.86 15.47
N ASP A 726 -14.39 -32.94 14.62
CA ASP A 726 -13.52 -31.99 13.91
C ASP A 726 -12.56 -31.27 14.88
N GLY A 727 -13.07 -30.83 16.02
CA GLY A 727 -12.25 -30.23 17.07
C GLY A 727 -11.22 -31.16 17.72
N ASP A 728 -11.45 -32.48 17.82
CA ASP A 728 -10.45 -33.43 18.32
C ASP A 728 -9.39 -33.71 17.24
N GLU A 729 -9.80 -33.80 15.97
CA GLU A 729 -8.90 -33.94 14.83
C GLU A 729 -7.93 -32.77 14.73
N VAL A 730 -8.44 -31.54 14.75
CA VAL A 730 -7.61 -30.34 14.66
C VAL A 730 -6.76 -30.14 15.91
N ASN A 731 -7.33 -30.29 17.11
CA ASN A 731 -6.62 -29.92 18.35
C ASN A 731 -5.77 -31.03 18.96
N ILE A 732 -6.04 -32.31 18.67
CA ILE A 732 -5.37 -33.45 19.29
C ILE A 732 -4.54 -34.24 18.28
N TRP A 733 -5.14 -34.61 17.15
CA TRP A 733 -4.54 -35.56 16.21
C TRP A 733 -3.82 -34.90 15.03
N ASN A 734 -4.11 -33.62 14.78
CA ASN A 734 -3.65 -32.87 13.62
C ASN A 734 -4.02 -33.58 12.29
N SER A 735 -5.15 -34.29 12.29
CA SER A 735 -5.79 -34.90 11.12
C SER A 735 -6.71 -33.91 10.39
N ASP A 736 -7.20 -34.28 9.20
CA ASP A 736 -8.06 -33.45 8.36
C ASP A 736 -9.55 -33.83 8.57
N PRO A 737 -10.40 -32.96 9.16
CA PRO A 737 -11.78 -33.32 9.52
C PRO A 737 -12.75 -33.63 8.38
N ILE A 738 -12.30 -33.51 7.14
CA ILE A 738 -13.10 -33.89 5.95
C ILE A 738 -12.55 -35.16 5.28
N ASP A 739 -11.55 -35.82 5.85
CA ASP A 739 -10.91 -36.99 5.27
C ASP A 739 -10.69 -38.13 6.29
N PHE A 740 -11.38 -39.24 6.06
CA PHE A 740 -11.43 -40.39 6.97
C PHE A 740 -10.14 -41.24 7.02
N ASP A 741 -9.14 -40.85 6.23
CA ASP A 741 -7.81 -41.47 6.02
C ASP A 741 -6.84 -40.32 5.67
N SER A 742 -6.54 -39.50 6.68
CA SER A 742 -5.92 -38.17 6.54
C SER A 742 -4.54 -38.17 5.86
N ASP A 743 -3.81 -39.28 5.96
CA ASP A 743 -2.48 -39.43 5.38
C ASP A 743 -2.44 -40.34 4.13
N ASP A 744 -3.61 -40.83 3.69
CA ASP A 744 -3.80 -41.71 2.54
C ASP A 744 -2.97 -43.01 2.60
N ASP A 745 -2.56 -43.47 3.79
CA ASP A 745 -1.75 -44.68 3.96
C ASP A 745 -2.59 -45.99 3.86
N GLY A 746 -3.90 -45.85 4.02
CA GLY A 746 -4.89 -46.93 3.93
C GLY A 746 -5.36 -47.49 5.27
N LEU A 747 -4.91 -46.94 6.39
CA LEU A 747 -5.59 -47.00 7.69
C LEU A 747 -6.60 -45.85 7.81
N LEU A 748 -7.67 -46.07 8.58
CA LEU A 748 -8.64 -45.01 8.84
C LEU A 748 -8.25 -44.31 10.14
N ASP A 749 -8.47 -43.01 10.24
CA ASP A 749 -8.12 -42.21 11.41
C ASP A 749 -8.71 -42.80 12.71
N GLU A 750 -9.99 -43.21 12.70
CA GLU A 750 -10.61 -43.98 13.81
C GLU A 750 -9.79 -45.21 14.22
N ASP A 751 -9.37 -46.02 13.24
CA ASP A 751 -8.69 -47.28 13.45
C ASP A 751 -7.28 -47.04 14.03
N GLU A 752 -6.60 -46.00 13.56
CA GLU A 752 -5.29 -45.58 14.06
C GLU A 752 -5.36 -45.14 15.52
N VAL A 753 -6.26 -44.22 15.83
CA VAL A 753 -6.46 -43.69 17.19
C VAL A 753 -6.92 -44.78 18.17
N ASN A 754 -7.89 -45.61 17.77
CA ASN A 754 -8.56 -46.52 18.70
C ASN A 754 -8.01 -47.96 18.71
N THR A 755 -7.34 -48.39 17.63
CA THR A 755 -6.88 -49.78 17.47
C THR A 755 -5.37 -49.89 17.43
N TYR A 756 -4.68 -49.04 16.68
CA TYR A 756 -3.23 -49.21 16.39
C TYR A 756 -2.31 -48.32 17.23
N ASP A 757 -2.84 -47.27 17.88
CA ASP A 757 -2.06 -46.28 18.66
C ASP A 757 -1.03 -45.55 17.76
N THR A 758 -1.42 -45.29 16.51
CA THR A 758 -0.68 -44.54 15.47
C THR A 758 -1.25 -43.13 15.32
N GLN A 759 -0.57 -42.27 14.55
CA GLN A 759 -0.91 -40.87 14.31
C GLN A 759 -1.58 -40.71 12.93
N PRO A 760 -2.88 -40.37 12.86
CA PRO A 760 -3.59 -40.34 11.58
C PRO A 760 -3.09 -39.35 10.53
N ALA A 761 -2.32 -38.36 10.97
CA ALA A 761 -1.73 -37.38 10.09
C ALA A 761 -0.41 -37.83 9.44
N LEU A 762 0.11 -39.02 9.80
CA LEU A 762 1.45 -39.48 9.44
C LEU A 762 1.45 -40.95 8.99
N ALA A 763 1.70 -41.16 7.70
CA ALA A 763 1.76 -42.51 7.13
C ALA A 763 2.83 -43.41 7.78
N ASP A 764 3.82 -42.85 8.47
CA ASP A 764 4.87 -43.54 9.22
C ASP A 764 5.00 -42.86 10.59
N SER A 765 4.28 -43.39 11.57
CA SER A 765 4.07 -42.79 12.89
C SER A 765 5.32 -42.76 13.75
N ASP A 766 6.23 -43.73 13.58
CA ASP A 766 7.47 -43.82 14.36
C ASP A 766 8.72 -43.41 13.58
N SER A 767 8.54 -43.05 12.31
CA SER A 767 9.54 -42.48 11.40
C SER A 767 10.72 -43.41 11.12
N ASP A 768 10.47 -44.72 11.10
CA ASP A 768 11.49 -45.73 10.87
C ASP A 768 11.71 -46.07 9.38
N GLY A 769 10.85 -45.55 8.50
CA GLY A 769 10.89 -45.75 7.05
C GLY A 769 9.92 -46.84 6.54
N VAL A 770 9.08 -47.40 7.41
CA VAL A 770 7.97 -48.31 7.06
C VAL A 770 6.66 -47.61 7.41
N ASN A 771 5.67 -47.69 6.51
CA ASN A 771 4.38 -47.07 6.77
C ASN A 771 3.48 -47.97 7.64
N ASP A 772 2.64 -47.36 8.46
CA ASP A 772 1.85 -48.00 9.51
C ASP A 772 0.95 -49.12 8.96
N TYR A 773 0.28 -48.88 7.83
CA TYR A 773 -0.52 -49.89 7.14
C TYR A 773 0.28 -51.16 6.79
N LEU A 774 1.55 -51.04 6.37
CA LEU A 774 2.38 -52.21 6.03
C LEU A 774 2.82 -52.98 7.26
N GLU A 775 3.15 -52.28 8.34
CA GLU A 775 3.56 -52.86 9.61
C GLU A 775 2.43 -53.66 10.25
N VAL A 776 1.24 -53.06 10.32
CA VAL A 776 0.03 -53.66 10.86
C VAL A 776 -0.42 -54.90 10.07
N LEU A 777 -0.33 -54.86 8.73
CA LEU A 777 -0.77 -55.98 7.88
C LEU A 777 0.24 -57.12 7.74
N GLY A 778 1.49 -56.95 8.20
CA GLY A 778 2.53 -58.00 8.15
C GLY A 778 2.78 -58.52 6.72
N LEU A 779 2.63 -57.66 5.71
CA LEU A 779 2.81 -58.04 4.31
C LEU A 779 4.31 -58.05 3.96
N ASN A 780 4.80 -59.21 3.48
CA ASN A 780 6.19 -59.45 3.05
C ASN A 780 6.89 -58.21 2.46
N ALA A 781 7.69 -57.52 3.28
CA ALA A 781 8.62 -56.45 2.86
C ALA A 781 9.62 -56.89 1.77
N THR A 782 9.71 -58.20 1.50
CA THR A 782 10.55 -58.79 0.44
C THR A 782 10.15 -58.42 -1.00
N ILE A 783 9.08 -57.65 -1.23
CA ILE A 783 8.59 -57.31 -2.59
C ILE A 783 8.73 -55.81 -2.94
N LEU A 784 8.94 -54.91 -1.96
CA LEU A 784 9.00 -53.46 -2.21
C LEU A 784 10.43 -52.91 -2.28
N TYR A 785 11.35 -53.38 -1.44
CA TYR A 785 12.75 -52.94 -1.44
C TYR A 785 13.61 -53.99 -2.16
N GLY A 786 13.99 -53.70 -3.41
CA GLY A 786 14.66 -54.63 -4.30
C GLY A 786 16.04 -55.07 -3.81
N GLY A 787 16.09 -56.20 -3.09
CA GLY A 787 17.34 -56.77 -2.58
C GLY A 787 18.44 -56.95 -3.65
N ASN A 788 19.63 -56.44 -3.33
CA ASN A 788 20.88 -56.61 -4.08
C ASN A 788 21.29 -58.11 -4.10
N PRO A 789 21.88 -58.68 -5.17
CA PRO A 789 22.04 -60.14 -5.36
C PRO A 789 23.11 -60.85 -4.50
N GLY A 790 23.64 -60.21 -3.45
CA GLY A 790 24.78 -60.70 -2.65
C GLY A 790 24.44 -61.84 -1.68
N ALA A 791 23.18 -61.96 -1.25
CA ALA A 791 22.76 -63.01 -0.32
C ALA A 791 22.50 -64.36 -1.03
N ASN A 792 23.57 -65.04 -1.47
CA ASN A 792 23.49 -66.45 -1.83
C ASN A 792 24.44 -67.33 -0.99
N GLU A 793 23.85 -68.15 -0.10
CA GLU A 793 24.14 -69.59 0.13
C GLU A 793 23.87 -70.12 1.57
N SER A 794 23.23 -69.36 2.47
CA SER A 794 22.88 -69.86 3.83
C SER A 794 21.39 -69.78 4.24
N GLY A 795 20.46 -69.96 3.29
CA GLY A 795 19.28 -70.81 3.51
C GLY A 795 18.26 -70.47 4.62
N TRP A 796 17.91 -69.20 4.83
CA TRP A 796 16.68 -68.83 5.57
C TRP A 796 15.96 -67.66 4.91
N LEU A 797 15.02 -67.94 4.00
CA LEU A 797 13.81 -67.12 3.83
C LEU A 797 12.72 -67.95 3.13
N ASP A 798 12.21 -68.94 3.87
CA ASP A 798 10.87 -69.52 3.66
C ASP A 798 10.13 -69.31 4.98
N GLY A 799 9.74 -68.06 5.22
CA GLY A 799 9.12 -67.62 6.46
C GLY A 799 8.31 -66.38 6.19
N GLN A 800 7.01 -66.57 6.04
CA GLN A 800 6.00 -65.54 6.29
C GLN A 800 6.36 -64.83 7.60
N ILE A 801 6.54 -63.51 7.59
CA ILE A 801 6.68 -62.71 8.82
C ILE A 801 5.32 -62.80 9.51
N ASP A 802 5.15 -63.77 10.42
CA ASP A 802 3.89 -64.03 11.13
C ASP A 802 3.96 -63.30 12.48
N GLY A 803 3.65 -62.00 12.43
CA GLY A 803 3.73 -61.02 13.51
C GLY A 803 4.20 -59.70 12.91
N GLY A 804 3.28 -58.75 12.70
CA GLY A 804 3.60 -57.42 12.16
C GLY A 804 4.65 -56.68 12.99
N LEU A 805 5.31 -55.71 12.36
CA LEU A 805 6.18 -54.75 13.04
C LEU A 805 5.31 -53.86 13.96
N ASN A 806 5.94 -53.08 14.81
CA ASN A 806 5.21 -52.20 15.72
C ASN A 806 5.29 -50.76 15.23
N ALA A 807 4.24 -50.30 14.54
CA ALA A 807 4.08 -48.95 13.96
C ALA A 807 4.14 -47.75 14.93
N SER A 808 4.50 -48.00 16.18
CA SER A 808 4.69 -46.97 17.20
C SER A 808 6.05 -47.09 17.88
N ASN A 809 6.94 -47.94 17.36
CA ASN A 809 8.23 -48.27 17.93
C ASN A 809 9.23 -48.64 16.82
N PRO A 810 10.18 -47.74 16.52
CA PRO A 810 11.02 -47.81 15.33
C PRO A 810 12.08 -48.94 15.36
N ASP A 811 12.21 -49.67 16.47
CA ASP A 811 13.17 -50.78 16.66
C ASP A 811 12.43 -51.93 17.36
N THR A 812 11.80 -52.80 16.57
CA THR A 812 10.89 -53.85 17.06
C THR A 812 11.61 -54.91 17.91
N ASP A 813 12.87 -55.23 17.61
CA ASP A 813 13.61 -56.28 18.29
C ASP A 813 14.59 -55.80 19.39
N GLY A 814 14.89 -54.51 19.40
CA GLY A 814 15.70 -53.82 20.40
C GLY A 814 17.21 -53.96 20.19
N ASP A 815 17.69 -54.18 18.96
CA ASP A 815 19.12 -54.35 18.65
C ASP A 815 19.83 -53.09 18.13
N ILE A 816 19.14 -51.95 18.08
CA ILE A 816 19.56 -50.56 17.79
C ILE A 816 19.18 -50.06 16.39
N PRO A 817 19.57 -50.71 15.29
CA PRO A 817 19.04 -50.38 13.98
C PRO A 817 17.51 -50.37 13.96
N TRP A 818 16.94 -49.46 13.18
CA TRP A 818 15.49 -49.33 13.05
C TRP A 818 14.93 -50.28 11.99
N ASP A 819 13.66 -50.67 12.08
CA ASP A 819 13.12 -51.76 11.25
C ASP A 819 13.24 -51.43 9.75
N GLY A 820 12.98 -50.18 9.35
CA GLY A 820 13.16 -49.74 7.96
C GLY A 820 14.62 -49.76 7.48
N TRP A 821 15.59 -49.49 8.35
CA TRP A 821 17.02 -49.61 8.02
C TRP A 821 17.40 -51.08 7.79
N GLU A 822 16.93 -51.97 8.66
CA GLU A 822 17.18 -53.41 8.54
C GLU A 822 16.57 -53.99 7.26
N LEU A 823 15.34 -53.58 6.91
CA LEU A 823 14.71 -53.96 5.65
C LEU A 823 15.50 -53.46 4.44
N THR A 824 16.09 -52.27 4.51
CA THR A 824 16.90 -51.67 3.43
C THR A 824 18.18 -52.47 3.20
N TYR A 825 18.90 -52.83 4.26
CA TYR A 825 20.18 -53.53 4.16
C TYR A 825 20.08 -55.07 4.25
N GLY A 826 18.87 -55.60 4.41
CA GLY A 826 18.56 -57.03 4.36
C GLY A 826 18.80 -57.78 5.68
N PHE A 827 18.81 -57.06 6.80
CA PHE A 827 18.74 -57.59 8.16
C PHE A 827 17.29 -57.94 8.52
N ASN A 828 17.06 -58.53 9.69
CA ASN A 828 15.74 -59.02 10.08
C ASN A 828 15.20 -58.25 11.30
N PRO A 829 14.16 -57.40 11.13
CA PRO A 829 13.61 -56.56 12.20
C PRO A 829 12.98 -57.25 13.40
N LEU A 830 13.00 -58.58 13.43
CA LEU A 830 12.50 -59.39 14.53
C LEU A 830 13.61 -60.20 15.22
N LEU A 831 14.86 -60.10 14.76
CA LEU A 831 16.00 -60.90 15.22
C LEU A 831 17.32 -60.11 15.22
N ALA A 832 17.81 -59.81 16.42
CA ALA A 832 19.10 -59.15 16.64
C ALA A 832 20.29 -59.78 15.89
N ASP A 833 20.55 -59.31 14.66
CA ASP A 833 21.52 -59.88 13.72
C ASP A 833 22.47 -58.86 13.07
N SER A 834 22.45 -57.61 13.53
CA SER A 834 23.34 -56.51 13.09
C SER A 834 24.78 -56.55 13.64
N SER A 835 25.11 -57.49 14.54
CA SER A 835 26.45 -57.57 15.20
C SER A 835 27.61 -58.14 14.35
N PHE A 836 27.54 -58.09 13.03
CA PHE A 836 28.57 -58.60 12.12
C PHE A 836 29.23 -57.46 11.33
N ASP A 837 30.55 -57.54 11.22
CA ASP A 837 31.39 -56.76 10.29
C ASP A 837 31.31 -57.43 8.91
N ASN A 838 30.63 -56.76 7.99
CA ASN A 838 30.10 -57.35 6.77
C ASN A 838 31.03 -57.16 5.56
N ASP A 839 31.76 -56.05 5.50
CA ASP A 839 32.67 -55.64 4.43
C ASP A 839 34.17 -55.68 4.84
N SER A 840 34.45 -55.96 6.11
CA SER A 840 35.79 -56.13 6.70
C SER A 840 36.60 -54.85 6.87
N ASP A 841 35.96 -53.72 7.12
CA ASP A 841 36.57 -52.41 7.40
C ASP A 841 36.88 -52.19 8.91
N LEU A 842 36.38 -53.09 9.78
CA LEU A 842 36.46 -53.14 11.26
C LEU A 842 35.27 -52.52 12.04
N LEU A 843 34.21 -52.06 11.37
CA LEU A 843 32.93 -51.69 11.97
C LEU A 843 31.92 -52.84 11.82
N ASP A 844 31.10 -53.10 12.84
CA ASP A 844 29.92 -53.97 12.68
C ASP A 844 28.70 -53.19 12.19
N ALA A 845 27.67 -53.88 11.68
CA ALA A 845 26.51 -53.21 11.08
C ALA A 845 25.74 -52.30 12.06
N THR A 846 25.86 -52.52 13.38
CA THR A 846 25.34 -51.58 14.39
C THR A 846 26.21 -50.32 14.47
N GLU A 847 27.54 -50.46 14.46
CA GLU A 847 28.49 -49.34 14.43
C GLU A 847 28.34 -48.54 13.13
N GLU A 848 28.11 -49.19 12.00
CA GLU A 848 27.78 -48.61 10.70
C GLU A 848 26.51 -47.75 10.75
N PHE A 849 25.41 -48.32 11.27
CA PHE A 849 24.16 -47.58 11.49
C PHE A 849 24.37 -46.31 12.32
N LEU A 850 25.23 -46.36 13.35
CA LEU A 850 25.53 -45.22 14.21
C LEU A 850 26.42 -44.15 13.54
N ASN A 851 27.23 -44.53 12.55
CA ASN A 851 28.08 -43.61 11.80
C ASN A 851 27.46 -43.18 10.46
N GLY A 852 26.35 -43.80 10.04
CA GLY A 852 25.63 -43.49 8.81
C GLY A 852 26.27 -44.08 7.55
N THR A 853 27.15 -45.06 7.69
CA THR A 853 27.90 -45.72 6.60
C THR A 853 27.13 -46.92 6.01
N ASP A 854 27.54 -47.41 4.83
CA ASP A 854 26.94 -48.59 4.20
C ASP A 854 27.61 -49.89 4.70
N PRO A 855 26.90 -50.81 5.39
CA PRO A 855 27.47 -52.05 5.93
C PRO A 855 27.97 -53.05 4.87
N TRP A 856 27.95 -52.68 3.60
CA TRP A 856 28.50 -53.45 2.49
C TRP A 856 29.58 -52.70 1.70
N ASP A 857 29.92 -51.47 2.07
CA ASP A 857 30.90 -50.62 1.40
C ASP A 857 31.94 -50.06 2.37
N PRO A 858 33.20 -50.52 2.32
CA PRO A 858 34.18 -50.22 3.36
C PRO A 858 34.76 -48.80 3.32
N ASP A 859 34.29 -47.93 2.43
CA ASP A 859 34.77 -46.57 2.14
C ASP A 859 33.57 -45.79 1.57
N SER A 860 32.76 -45.21 2.46
CA SER A 860 31.42 -44.72 2.16
C SER A 860 31.42 -43.40 1.38
N ASP A 861 32.49 -42.60 1.46
CA ASP A 861 32.63 -41.33 0.72
C ASP A 861 33.65 -41.35 -0.44
N ASP A 862 34.28 -42.50 -0.68
CA ASP A 862 35.21 -42.76 -1.79
C ASP A 862 36.48 -41.86 -1.74
N ASP A 863 36.90 -41.35 -0.57
CA ASP A 863 38.11 -40.54 -0.42
C ASP A 863 39.42 -41.37 -0.37
N GLY A 864 39.28 -42.67 -0.08
CA GLY A 864 40.37 -43.63 -0.01
C GLY A 864 40.81 -44.03 1.40
N LEU A 865 40.17 -43.52 2.44
CA LEU A 865 40.16 -44.03 3.81
C LEU A 865 38.97 -44.97 3.98
N THR A 866 39.15 -46.08 4.70
CA THR A 866 37.99 -46.91 5.03
C THR A 866 37.19 -46.32 6.19
N ASP A 867 35.88 -46.53 6.25
CA ASP A 867 35.02 -46.02 7.33
C ASP A 867 35.56 -46.34 8.73
N GLY A 868 36.04 -47.58 8.93
CA GLY A 868 36.71 -48.00 10.16
C GLY A 868 38.07 -47.33 10.43
N GLU A 869 38.83 -46.95 9.40
CA GLU A 869 40.06 -46.15 9.55
C GLU A 869 39.73 -44.73 10.03
N GLU A 870 38.72 -44.12 9.44
CA GLU A 870 38.24 -42.78 9.80
C GLU A 870 37.67 -42.74 11.21
N VAL A 871 36.71 -43.60 11.53
CA VAL A 871 36.07 -43.62 12.85
C VAL A 871 37.05 -44.01 13.96
N LEU A 872 37.88 -45.04 13.74
CA LEU A 872 38.72 -45.62 14.80
C LEU A 872 40.13 -45.01 14.90
N THR A 873 40.66 -44.44 13.82
CA THR A 873 42.07 -43.99 13.76
C THR A 873 42.21 -42.49 13.56
N TYR A 874 41.59 -41.92 12.53
CA TYR A 874 41.77 -40.52 12.14
C TYR A 874 40.76 -39.57 12.79
N HIS A 875 39.63 -40.10 13.25
CA HIS A 875 38.51 -39.38 13.83
C HIS A 875 37.89 -38.33 12.91
N THR A 876 37.94 -38.60 11.61
CA THR A 876 37.24 -37.89 10.52
C THR A 876 35.80 -38.42 10.34
N ASN A 877 35.02 -37.79 9.47
CA ASN A 877 33.65 -38.16 9.17
C ASN A 877 33.58 -39.06 7.93
N PRO A 878 33.25 -40.36 8.07
CA PRO A 878 33.33 -41.35 6.99
C PRO A 878 32.30 -41.20 5.85
N ASN A 879 31.51 -40.13 5.89
CA ASN A 879 30.52 -39.80 4.86
C ASN A 879 30.83 -38.44 4.21
N ASN A 880 32.03 -37.92 4.40
CA ASN A 880 32.42 -36.60 3.98
C ASN A 880 33.93 -36.52 3.72
N VAL A 881 34.26 -36.53 2.42
CA VAL A 881 35.62 -36.49 1.89
C VAL A 881 36.51 -35.35 2.42
N ASP A 882 35.95 -34.30 3.03
CA ASP A 882 36.63 -33.13 3.60
C ASP A 882 35.99 -32.80 4.96
N SER A 883 36.54 -33.38 6.03
CA SER A 883 35.92 -33.41 7.36
C SER A 883 35.83 -32.06 8.03
N ASP A 884 36.80 -31.17 7.80
CA ASP A 884 36.86 -29.86 8.46
C ASP A 884 36.43 -28.68 7.57
N ASN A 885 36.14 -28.97 6.30
CA ASN A 885 35.60 -28.07 5.28
C ASN A 885 36.58 -26.98 4.84
N ASP A 886 37.86 -27.30 4.73
CA ASP A 886 38.90 -26.42 4.23
C ASP A 886 39.16 -26.55 2.71
N LEU A 887 38.41 -27.44 2.05
CA LEU A 887 38.44 -27.78 0.62
C LEU A 887 39.57 -28.73 0.19
N ILE A 888 40.26 -29.37 1.13
CA ILE A 888 41.22 -30.45 0.91
C ILE A 888 40.61 -31.77 1.41
N ASP A 889 40.86 -32.88 0.72
CA ASP A 889 40.32 -34.18 1.16
C ASP A 889 41.16 -34.81 2.30
N ASP A 890 40.48 -35.52 3.21
CA ASP A 890 41.09 -36.05 4.44
C ASP A 890 42.27 -36.98 4.12
N PHE A 891 42.12 -37.83 3.10
CA PHE A 891 43.20 -38.68 2.60
C PHE A 891 44.43 -37.87 2.17
N TYR A 892 44.26 -36.80 1.40
CA TYR A 892 45.34 -35.95 0.92
C TYR A 892 46.06 -35.26 2.06
N GLU A 893 45.33 -34.73 3.03
CA GLU A 893 45.89 -34.08 4.22
C GLU A 893 46.76 -35.03 5.02
N ILE A 894 46.25 -36.23 5.32
CA ILE A 894 47.00 -37.29 6.02
C ILE A 894 48.25 -37.67 5.22
N SER A 895 48.17 -37.71 3.89
CA SER A 895 49.26 -38.11 3.03
C SER A 895 50.39 -37.07 2.96
N ASN A 896 50.06 -35.79 3.08
CA ASN A 896 50.99 -34.66 3.05
C ASN A 896 51.36 -34.12 4.44
N GLY A 897 50.76 -34.66 5.50
CA GLY A 897 51.12 -34.34 6.89
C GLY A 897 50.36 -33.16 7.50
N MET A 898 49.26 -32.74 6.87
CA MET A 898 48.24 -31.82 7.37
C MET A 898 47.30 -32.56 8.35
N ASP A 899 46.46 -31.82 9.08
CA ASP A 899 45.51 -32.35 10.07
C ASP A 899 44.08 -32.23 9.53
N PRO A 900 43.40 -33.35 9.15
CA PRO A 900 42.06 -33.36 8.52
C PRO A 900 40.90 -32.94 9.45
N ASN A 901 41.24 -32.22 10.51
CA ASN A 901 40.35 -31.71 11.53
C ASN A 901 40.73 -30.27 11.96
N ASP A 902 41.71 -29.65 11.32
CA ASP A 902 42.14 -28.26 11.55
C ASP A 902 42.03 -27.43 10.27
N PRO A 903 40.89 -26.75 10.03
CA PRO A 903 40.61 -26.10 8.74
C PRO A 903 41.44 -24.84 8.49
N SER A 904 42.44 -24.58 9.33
CA SER A 904 43.34 -23.46 9.17
C SER A 904 44.61 -23.81 8.41
N ASP A 905 44.98 -25.08 8.29
CA ASP A 905 46.18 -25.49 7.56
C ASP A 905 45.98 -25.48 6.04
N GLY A 906 44.75 -25.59 5.51
CA GLY A 906 44.48 -25.30 4.10
C GLY A 906 44.78 -23.87 3.65
N GLU A 907 44.70 -22.87 4.56
CA GLU A 907 45.11 -21.47 4.30
C GLU A 907 46.58 -21.19 4.64
N GLU A 908 47.34 -22.16 5.18
CA GLU A 908 48.77 -22.01 5.41
C GLU A 908 49.55 -22.09 4.08
N ASP A 909 50.74 -21.50 4.06
CA ASP A 909 51.68 -21.46 2.93
C ASP A 909 52.98 -22.05 3.47
N ASP A 910 53.11 -23.37 3.38
CA ASP A 910 54.07 -24.16 4.14
C ASP A 910 55.51 -24.00 3.61
N ASP A 911 55.67 -23.77 2.31
CA ASP A 911 56.95 -23.61 1.64
C ASP A 911 57.34 -22.15 1.34
N LEU A 912 56.40 -21.21 1.52
CA LEU A 912 56.56 -19.75 1.40
C LEU A 912 56.81 -19.26 -0.03
N ASP A 913 56.22 -19.93 -1.02
CA ASP A 913 56.28 -19.53 -2.43
C ASP A 913 55.18 -18.52 -2.81
N GLY A 914 54.07 -18.50 -2.04
CA GLY A 914 52.94 -17.60 -2.21
C GLY A 914 51.61 -18.28 -2.56
N LEU A 915 51.59 -19.60 -2.80
CA LEU A 915 50.39 -20.43 -2.84
C LEU A 915 50.04 -20.95 -1.44
N THR A 916 48.75 -21.09 -1.17
CA THR A 916 48.26 -21.79 0.03
C THR A 916 48.20 -23.30 -0.19
N ASN A 917 48.25 -24.10 0.86
CA ASN A 917 48.13 -25.57 0.80
C ASN A 917 46.90 -26.02 -0.02
N TYR A 918 45.77 -25.32 0.10
CA TYR A 918 44.58 -25.56 -0.74
C TYR A 918 44.81 -25.21 -2.21
N GLU A 919 45.45 -24.07 -2.51
CA GLU A 919 45.78 -23.71 -3.89
C GLU A 919 46.72 -24.75 -4.51
N GLU A 920 47.65 -25.29 -3.75
CA GLU A 920 48.55 -26.34 -4.18
C GLU A 920 47.85 -27.68 -4.40
N TYR A 921 46.94 -28.07 -3.50
CA TYR A 921 46.02 -29.20 -3.74
C TYR A 921 45.23 -29.02 -5.04
N TYR A 922 44.72 -27.82 -5.30
CA TYR A 922 43.93 -27.50 -6.48
C TYR A 922 44.75 -27.46 -7.78
N TYR A 923 45.97 -26.91 -7.76
CA TYR A 923 46.86 -26.83 -8.93
C TYR A 923 47.69 -28.11 -9.12
N GLY A 924 47.83 -28.93 -8.08
CA GLY A 924 48.56 -30.20 -8.05
C GLY A 924 50.06 -30.06 -7.76
N THR A 925 50.52 -28.90 -7.30
CA THR A 925 51.90 -28.62 -6.87
C THR A 925 52.17 -29.22 -5.48
N ASP A 926 53.43 -29.33 -5.07
CA ASP A 926 53.79 -29.95 -3.78
C ASP A 926 53.77 -28.90 -2.66
N PRO A 927 52.86 -28.99 -1.65
CA PRO A 927 52.74 -28.02 -0.54
C PRO A 927 53.96 -27.87 0.36
N ASN A 928 55.03 -28.58 0.07
CA ASN A 928 56.29 -28.52 0.77
C ASN A 928 57.47 -28.15 -0.14
N ASP A 929 57.26 -27.77 -1.40
CA ASP A 929 58.29 -27.49 -2.40
C ASP A 929 57.97 -26.35 -3.38
N ALA A 930 58.48 -25.16 -3.06
CA ALA A 930 58.23 -23.88 -3.74
C ALA A 930 58.58 -23.78 -5.25
N ASP A 931 59.09 -24.85 -5.84
CA ASP A 931 59.59 -25.00 -7.22
C ASP A 931 59.44 -26.48 -7.58
N THR A 932 58.20 -26.92 -7.85
CA THR A 932 57.81 -28.34 -7.96
C THR A 932 58.62 -29.09 -9.01
N ASP A 933 59.09 -28.41 -10.06
CA ASP A 933 59.84 -29.01 -11.16
C ASP A 933 61.36 -28.72 -11.18
N ASP A 934 61.87 -28.02 -10.16
CA ASP A 934 63.27 -27.63 -9.95
C ASP A 934 63.86 -26.74 -11.08
N ASP A 935 63.06 -25.95 -11.80
CA ASP A 935 63.52 -25.15 -12.94
C ASP A 935 64.00 -23.73 -12.60
N LEU A 936 63.89 -23.35 -11.32
CA LEU A 936 64.23 -22.06 -10.72
C LEU A 936 63.19 -20.94 -10.93
N MET A 937 62.00 -21.26 -11.41
CA MET A 937 60.79 -20.43 -11.29
C MET A 937 59.96 -20.93 -10.09
N LEU A 938 59.12 -20.07 -9.50
CA LEU A 938 58.30 -20.48 -8.34
C LEU A 938 56.93 -20.90 -8.84
N ASP A 939 56.33 -21.90 -8.20
CA ASP A 939 55.02 -22.43 -8.60
C ASP A 939 53.95 -21.32 -8.64
N GLU A 940 53.92 -20.42 -7.66
CA GLU A 940 53.05 -19.22 -7.67
C GLU A 940 53.16 -18.42 -8.97
N TRP A 941 54.39 -18.15 -9.41
CA TRP A 941 54.62 -17.32 -10.58
C TRP A 941 54.20 -18.06 -11.85
N GLU A 942 54.50 -19.36 -11.92
CA GLU A 942 54.16 -20.19 -13.07
C GLU A 942 52.66 -20.37 -13.23
N VAL A 943 51.95 -20.63 -12.12
CA VAL A 943 50.49 -20.67 -12.07
C VAL A 943 49.89 -19.33 -12.49
N TYR A 944 50.43 -18.21 -11.99
CA TYR A 944 49.93 -16.87 -12.31
C TYR A 944 50.18 -16.44 -13.77
N GLN A 945 51.35 -16.77 -14.33
CA GLN A 945 51.70 -16.45 -15.72
C GLN A 945 51.24 -17.51 -16.73
N GLY A 946 50.78 -18.67 -16.27
CA GLY A 946 50.31 -19.76 -17.12
C GLY A 946 51.44 -20.53 -17.83
N THR A 947 52.63 -20.60 -17.23
CA THR A 947 53.66 -21.60 -17.58
C THR A 947 53.37 -22.94 -16.87
N ASP A 948 54.18 -23.98 -17.10
CA ASP A 948 53.88 -25.34 -16.60
C ASP A 948 54.73 -25.69 -15.37
N PRO A 949 54.19 -25.60 -14.12
CA PRO A 949 54.95 -25.84 -12.88
C PRO A 949 55.36 -27.31 -12.68
N PHE A 950 55.02 -28.19 -13.62
CA PHE A 950 55.37 -29.61 -13.57
C PHE A 950 56.45 -30.00 -14.58
N THR A 951 56.94 -29.05 -15.39
CA THR A 951 57.93 -29.35 -16.43
C THR A 951 58.90 -28.20 -16.68
N ASP A 952 60.18 -28.43 -16.40
CA ASP A 952 61.31 -27.52 -16.72
C ASP A 952 61.19 -26.90 -18.11
N ASP A 953 60.60 -25.70 -18.15
CA ASP A 953 60.25 -24.95 -19.34
C ASP A 953 60.95 -23.60 -19.42
N ARG A 954 61.75 -23.24 -18.41
CA ARG A 954 62.63 -22.05 -18.31
C ARG A 954 63.31 -21.56 -19.59
N ASP A 955 63.68 -22.47 -20.50
CA ASP A 955 64.45 -22.21 -21.74
C ASP A 955 63.52 -22.07 -22.97
N SER A 956 62.20 -22.18 -22.76
CA SER A 956 61.15 -21.94 -23.75
C SER A 956 60.92 -20.45 -23.95
N ASP A 957 60.30 -20.10 -25.08
CA ASP A 957 60.02 -18.74 -25.53
C ASP A 957 58.58 -18.78 -26.08
N TYR A 958 57.61 -18.51 -25.20
CA TYR A 958 56.20 -18.81 -25.41
C TYR A 958 55.58 -17.84 -26.43
N ASP A 959 55.92 -16.56 -26.34
CA ASP A 959 55.42 -15.50 -27.20
C ASP A 959 56.27 -15.27 -28.49
N ASN A 960 57.45 -15.88 -28.56
CA ASN A 960 58.41 -15.80 -29.67
C ASN A 960 59.00 -14.39 -29.88
N ASP A 961 59.13 -13.61 -28.82
CA ASP A 961 59.75 -12.29 -28.84
C ASP A 961 61.29 -12.37 -28.83
N GLY A 962 61.85 -13.47 -28.28
CA GLY A 962 63.27 -13.75 -28.19
C GLY A 962 63.87 -13.76 -26.78
N LEU A 963 63.09 -13.49 -25.73
CA LEU A 963 63.39 -13.83 -24.34
C LEU A 963 62.92 -15.26 -24.03
N THR A 964 63.53 -15.86 -23.01
CA THR A 964 63.05 -17.14 -22.46
C THR A 964 62.15 -16.90 -21.25
N ASN A 965 61.25 -17.84 -20.93
CA ASN A 965 60.35 -17.76 -19.76
C ASN A 965 61.13 -17.36 -18.48
N TYR A 966 62.34 -17.91 -18.28
CA TYR A 966 63.19 -17.56 -17.14
C TYR A 966 63.83 -16.18 -17.23
N GLU A 967 64.17 -15.71 -18.43
CA GLU A 967 64.63 -14.33 -18.62
C GLU A 967 63.49 -13.35 -18.32
N GLU A 968 62.25 -13.70 -18.66
CA GLU A 968 61.04 -12.93 -18.38
C GLU A 968 60.68 -12.95 -16.90
N TYR A 969 60.80 -14.11 -16.23
CA TYR A 969 60.72 -14.23 -14.77
C TYR A 969 61.67 -13.26 -14.06
N LEU A 970 62.90 -13.12 -14.55
CA LEU A 970 63.89 -12.19 -13.99
C LEU A 970 63.63 -10.71 -14.32
N LEU A 971 62.90 -10.44 -15.41
CA LEU A 971 62.54 -9.09 -15.87
C LEU A 971 61.16 -8.63 -15.39
N HIS A 972 60.35 -9.55 -14.87
CA HIS A 972 58.94 -9.34 -14.52
C HIS A 972 58.07 -8.91 -15.71
N THR A 973 58.41 -9.38 -16.91
CA THR A 973 57.61 -9.26 -18.14
C THR A 973 56.67 -10.46 -18.27
N ASP A 974 55.63 -10.36 -19.11
CA ASP A 974 54.65 -11.43 -19.32
C ASP A 974 55.17 -12.44 -20.37
N PRO A 975 55.43 -13.71 -20.00
CA PRO A 975 55.97 -14.73 -20.92
C PRO A 975 55.05 -15.08 -22.11
N ASN A 976 53.81 -14.58 -22.10
CA ASN A 976 52.86 -14.75 -23.19
C ASN A 976 52.59 -13.47 -23.98
N ASP A 977 53.25 -12.34 -23.68
CA ASP A 977 53.06 -11.05 -24.35
C ASP A 977 54.38 -10.45 -24.86
N PRO A 978 54.60 -10.41 -26.19
CA PRO A 978 55.89 -10.00 -26.75
C PRO A 978 56.18 -8.49 -26.69
N ASP A 979 55.32 -7.69 -26.05
CA ASP A 979 55.37 -6.23 -25.88
C ASP A 979 54.57 -5.87 -24.60
N THR A 980 55.13 -6.16 -23.43
CA THR A 980 54.41 -6.15 -22.13
C THR A 980 53.80 -4.77 -21.80
N ASP A 981 54.42 -3.68 -22.23
CA ASP A 981 53.95 -2.32 -21.94
C ASP A 981 53.16 -1.64 -23.09
N GLU A 982 52.99 -2.35 -24.21
CA GLU A 982 52.26 -1.96 -25.42
C GLU A 982 52.79 -0.69 -26.13
N ASP A 983 54.07 -0.35 -25.97
CA ASP A 983 54.66 0.84 -26.60
C ASP A 983 55.03 0.62 -28.09
N GLY A 984 55.07 -0.65 -28.52
CA GLY A 984 55.33 -1.10 -29.88
C GLY A 984 56.78 -1.54 -30.15
N PHE A 985 57.61 -1.68 -29.12
CA PHE A 985 58.86 -2.43 -29.13
C PHE A 985 58.64 -3.82 -28.50
N LEU A 986 59.56 -4.76 -28.74
CA LEU A 986 59.45 -6.07 -28.08
C LEU A 986 60.29 -6.02 -26.81
N ASP A 987 59.89 -6.73 -25.77
CA ASP A 987 60.60 -6.77 -24.49
C ASP A 987 62.09 -7.15 -24.69
N SER A 988 62.35 -8.12 -25.56
CA SER A 988 63.71 -8.53 -25.97
C SER A 988 64.53 -7.39 -26.59
N VAL A 989 63.91 -6.50 -27.36
CA VAL A 989 64.57 -5.36 -28.03
C VAL A 989 64.90 -4.27 -27.02
N GLU A 990 64.01 -4.05 -26.07
CA GLU A 990 64.18 -3.05 -25.01
C GLU A 990 65.24 -3.47 -24.02
N PHE A 991 65.21 -4.74 -23.60
CA PHE A 991 66.26 -5.34 -22.80
C PHE A 991 67.64 -5.26 -23.49
N GLU A 992 67.73 -5.53 -24.80
CA GLU A 992 68.98 -5.43 -25.56
C GLU A 992 69.51 -3.98 -25.69
N GLU A 993 68.64 -3.00 -25.87
CA GLU A 993 69.01 -1.58 -25.99
C GLU A 993 69.11 -0.85 -24.62
N GLY A 994 68.71 -1.52 -23.54
CA GLY A 994 68.80 -1.07 -22.16
C GLY A 994 67.73 -0.05 -21.76
N THR A 995 66.55 -0.15 -22.38
CA THR A 995 65.30 0.52 -21.95
C THR A 995 64.45 -0.42 -21.09
N ASP A 996 63.41 0.10 -20.45
CA ASP A 996 62.61 -0.64 -19.44
C ASP A 996 61.34 -1.23 -20.10
N PRO A 997 61.24 -2.56 -20.29
CA PRO A 997 60.12 -3.20 -21.00
C PRO A 997 58.78 -3.15 -20.25
N LEU A 998 58.73 -2.47 -19.11
CA LEU A 998 57.52 -2.26 -18.31
C LEU A 998 57.10 -0.77 -18.26
N ASP A 999 57.84 0.14 -18.93
CA ASP A 999 57.56 1.57 -18.95
C ASP A 999 57.38 2.08 -20.40
N PRO A 1000 56.12 2.31 -20.84
CA PRO A 1000 55.82 2.61 -22.25
C PRO A 1000 56.30 4.00 -22.71
N GLU A 1001 56.98 4.75 -21.83
CA GLU A 1001 57.62 6.02 -22.14
C GLU A 1001 59.16 5.94 -22.20
N ASP A 1002 59.78 4.80 -21.91
CA ASP A 1002 61.24 4.56 -22.02
C ASP A 1002 61.54 3.55 -23.13
N TYR A 1003 61.80 4.04 -24.35
CA TYR A 1003 61.95 3.18 -25.54
C TYR A 1003 63.11 3.54 -26.49
N PRO A 1004 63.57 2.61 -27.37
CA PRO A 1004 64.75 2.82 -28.21
C PRO A 1004 64.65 3.95 -29.27
N GLU A 1005 65.70 4.79 -29.39
CA GLU A 1005 65.73 5.91 -30.38
C GLU A 1005 65.88 5.44 -31.86
N ARG A 1006 64.86 5.72 -32.70
CA ARG A 1006 64.79 5.31 -34.11
C ARG A 1006 65.85 5.97 -35.03
N THR A 1007 66.91 5.26 -35.44
CA THR A 1007 67.88 5.75 -36.45
C THR A 1007 67.54 5.32 -37.89
N ILE A 1008 67.48 6.27 -38.85
CA ILE A 1008 67.23 5.99 -40.28
C ILE A 1008 68.51 6.16 -41.13
N PRO A 1009 69.00 5.14 -41.87
CA PRO A 1009 70.02 5.32 -42.91
C PRO A 1009 69.40 5.66 -44.28
N SER A 1010 69.95 6.68 -44.96
CA SER A 1010 69.54 7.10 -46.30
C SER A 1010 70.06 6.16 -47.41
N GLN A 1011 69.20 5.71 -48.33
CA GLN A 1011 69.54 5.67 -49.76
C GLN A 1011 68.31 5.57 -50.69
N THR A 1012 68.41 6.35 -51.76
CA THR A 1012 67.43 6.67 -52.79
C THR A 1012 67.15 5.51 -53.76
N ALA A 1013 65.87 5.17 -53.99
CA ALA A 1013 65.19 5.07 -55.30
C ALA A 1013 63.98 4.10 -55.27
N GLY A 1014 62.76 4.66 -55.34
CA GLY A 1014 61.54 3.86 -55.52
C GLY A 1014 60.29 4.65 -55.15
N PHE A 1015 59.86 5.55 -56.04
CA PHE A 1015 58.65 6.35 -55.89
C PHE A 1015 57.38 5.47 -55.87
N GLY A 1016 56.58 5.58 -54.81
CA GLY A 1016 55.25 4.96 -54.73
C GLY A 1016 54.58 5.13 -53.36
N PHE A 1017 54.48 6.36 -52.85
CA PHE A 1017 53.80 6.65 -51.58
C PHE A 1017 52.27 6.66 -51.77
N PHE A 1018 51.59 5.76 -51.06
CA PHE A 1018 50.21 5.95 -50.62
C PHE A 1018 50.22 6.91 -49.42
N VAL A 1019 49.36 7.93 -49.44
CA VAL A 1019 48.69 8.42 -48.24
C VAL A 1019 47.21 8.47 -48.57
N THR A 1020 46.41 7.68 -47.87
CA THR A 1020 45.22 8.14 -47.14
C THR A 1020 44.59 6.92 -46.49
N LEU A 1021 44.82 6.79 -45.18
CA LEU A 1021 43.89 6.12 -44.28
C LEU A 1021 42.59 6.94 -44.22
N SER A 1022 41.55 6.24 -43.78
CA SER A 1022 40.21 6.73 -43.38
C SER A 1022 39.15 6.73 -44.47
N ILE A 1023 38.30 5.69 -44.45
CA ILE A 1023 36.82 5.78 -44.45
C ILE A 1023 36.21 4.36 -44.38
N PHE A 1024 35.42 4.14 -43.32
CA PHE A 1024 34.18 3.35 -43.24
C PHE A 1024 34.17 1.83 -43.47
N SER A 1025 33.94 1.13 -42.35
CA SER A 1025 32.76 0.29 -42.03
C SER A 1025 32.43 -0.96 -42.87
N LEU A 1026 31.89 -1.94 -42.13
CA LEU A 1026 31.27 -3.20 -42.52
C LEU A 1026 32.21 -4.37 -42.79
N VAL A 1027 32.25 -5.32 -41.84
CA VAL A 1027 31.90 -6.72 -42.13
C VAL A 1027 31.26 -7.33 -40.89
N GLY A 1028 30.02 -7.81 -41.03
CA GLY A 1028 29.31 -8.56 -40.00
C GLY A 1028 27.93 -9.02 -40.45
N LEU A 1029 27.78 -9.44 -41.72
CA LEU A 1029 26.56 -10.12 -42.16
C LEU A 1029 26.88 -11.16 -43.25
N SER A 1030 26.89 -12.40 -42.78
CA SER A 1030 26.32 -13.58 -43.43
C SER A 1030 26.88 -13.95 -44.81
N TYR A 1031 27.98 -14.70 -44.75
CA TYR A 1031 28.38 -15.65 -45.78
C TYR A 1031 27.34 -16.78 -45.88
N ILE A 1032 27.24 -17.40 -47.08
CA ILE A 1032 26.36 -18.51 -47.47
C ILE A 1032 24.92 -18.05 -47.80
N ILE A 1033 24.53 -17.85 -49.07
CA ILE A 1033 24.05 -18.91 -49.98
C ILE A 1033 23.97 -18.39 -51.44
N ILE A 1034 24.48 -19.22 -52.37
CA ILE A 1034 24.20 -19.30 -53.83
C ILE A 1034 24.94 -18.34 -54.79
N LYS A 1035 26.14 -18.81 -55.08
CA LYS A 1035 26.77 -18.92 -56.41
C LYS A 1035 25.77 -19.16 -57.57
N ARG A 1036 26.02 -18.43 -58.67
CA ARG A 1036 25.59 -18.61 -60.08
C ARG A 1036 24.31 -17.85 -60.48
N ARG A 1037 24.47 -16.63 -61.02
CA ARG A 1037 24.81 -16.31 -62.43
C ARG A 1037 23.81 -16.86 -63.45
N LYS A 1038 23.05 -15.94 -64.04
CA LYS A 1038 23.31 -15.55 -65.42
C LYS A 1038 23.67 -14.07 -65.48
#